data_AF-A0A7J6JRE9-F1
#
_entry.id   AF-A0A7J6JRE9-F1
#
_cell.length_a   1.000
_cell.length_b   1.000
_cell.length_c   1.000
_cell.angle_alpha   90.00
_cell.angle_beta   90.00
_cell.angle_gamma   90.00
#
_symmetry.space_group_name_H-M   'P 1'
#
loop_
_entity.id
_entity.type
_entity.pdbx_description
1 polymer ?
#
loop_
_entity_poly.entity_id
_entity_poly.type
_entity_poly.pdbx_seq_one_letter_code
_entity_poly.pdbx_strand_id
1 'polypeptide(L)'
;MSITYEADAVAEPPVDSEAFSDVGTASDLGRDEFLVHDQQDDEGVDRRIGHRWAVDHSSGHHKFQARRFINKVLNNDFEPADALKILQEKHTIDYGSRAGGSAPAKPTDSFFPQFFLDFFSIVGKPGSPITKSDGPVFDNVEFSLERYAAPYSAKHVDGISFDITGRTFRVAKAGTREVWFIVMHPLADEASGQPAAGREGPRERQTALDKSGMPARLARELAAYIVSVFQSPQLLGEGVETSWRLGIKNTQRISPAKWQVFQQQFMDGWAVWASTRDRDSYWRRHEPAFHAYDYGANIEIQINDEIYNLPRERHVYHEQEEEEEEEEEEEEEEEEGEGEDNGDETSQQRAQELSINEGSSSNSDAGDSIDYQQMLRDSKGLQKLITELGARFDLGGIAAISYALAACINSESDGSQTRCLLADRNMVAQEYPGRRDYTFYPQAFHPTYGNFSSSRPPAFLDSLYTALRGNISDRNEGADVLSFGYFQGYSNIKRSVRHSASALLATKGYATAALTAPTSLTSATSYTRDRRERLLRRIRGDLTPEQPEESKPFARERRQLDIAMEKDEVAYRMEQVVSLHIRHMHGAERTFENVIRPIFQLIRFFLTEHESYVHIFRSMPVDVFPGIMSAYCRLFELAISEMERRYVAGGERGLDLAHSEGVAVLDRLGGYIFTGHERHLPKTVLRPLGTLDSLRAGAWPYIDPALLDLCPAGAASAVIDTSRWPRSAKTGRLVLLHVSELRHHYGDRIVSHRETEIWFSQLGRDAFRSHAAVTEFATELLREMWIPQTKLFIGSQLRRRLQEGGDAGGIPTTSGQKEACKVAITAWEAAPDAFTSKALQRLTEGLTPGGPRVVMAPSRMRPRHDFTAELVRVVVTEKGRAAFAPAHATWPDHLQAALTSSGGLKPNEWASVLARGLLVAGVEWAPDAVRGRLTSTNIVSLRGREGTYAVATGPPGSLRRAAQEAEIKHEKALNDRALRQTRRAINFSDSFPFTNVPSLITNGFLQAKAIFSGKGDARVLDNNLCGHNDIIHYP
;
A
#
# COMPACT_ATOMS: atom_id res chain seq x y z
N MET A 1 -47.67 41.46 -38.23
CA MET A 1 -46.73 42.45 -37.66
C MET A 1 -46.09 41.83 -36.43
N SER A 2 -44.76 41.76 -36.45
CA SER A 2 -43.82 41.59 -35.32
C SER A 2 -43.92 40.29 -34.48
N ILE A 3 -43.06 39.29 -34.77
CA ILE A 3 -41.71 38.99 -34.21
C ILE A 3 -41.81 38.05 -33.00
N THR A 4 -41.30 36.82 -33.17
CA THR A 4 -40.37 36.15 -32.23
C THR A 4 -39.55 35.12 -33.01
N TYR A 5 -38.23 35.18 -32.80
CA TYR A 5 -37.17 34.44 -33.49
C TYR A 5 -37.08 32.96 -33.05
N GLU A 6 -36.89 32.07 -34.03
CA GLU A 6 -36.32 30.72 -33.84
C GLU A 6 -34.80 30.84 -33.59
N ALA A 7 -34.29 30.08 -32.61
CA ALA A 7 -32.88 29.89 -32.39
C ALA A 7 -32.56 28.39 -32.48
N ASP A 8 -31.65 28.07 -33.40
CA ASP A 8 -31.15 26.76 -33.73
C ASP A 8 -30.55 26.02 -32.53
N ALA A 9 -31.00 24.78 -32.31
CA ALA A 9 -30.40 23.83 -31.40
C ALA A 9 -29.10 23.28 -32.00
N VAL A 10 -27.96 23.78 -31.52
CA VAL A 10 -26.65 23.16 -31.74
C VAL A 10 -26.57 21.94 -30.83
N ALA A 11 -26.57 20.75 -31.45
CA ALA A 11 -26.31 19.48 -30.78
C ALA A 11 -24.87 19.45 -30.24
N GLU A 12 -24.72 19.45 -28.92
CA GLU A 12 -23.47 19.10 -28.26
C GLU A 12 -23.14 17.62 -28.52
N PRO A 13 -21.89 17.26 -28.89
CA PRO A 13 -21.48 15.87 -28.99
C PRO A 13 -21.41 15.21 -27.60
N PRO A 14 -21.66 13.89 -27.51
CA PRO A 14 -21.77 13.19 -26.24
C PRO A 14 -20.44 13.21 -25.48
N VAL A 15 -20.51 13.67 -24.23
CA VAL A 15 -19.47 13.46 -23.23
C VAL A 15 -19.39 11.95 -22.99
N ASP A 16 -18.36 11.31 -23.54
CA ASP A 16 -18.02 9.93 -23.21
C ASP A 16 -17.79 9.83 -21.70
N SER A 17 -18.79 9.29 -21.01
CA SER A 17 -18.77 8.97 -19.60
C SER A 17 -17.87 7.75 -19.37
N GLU A 18 -16.56 7.96 -19.39
CA GLU A 18 -15.62 6.93 -18.95
C GLU A 18 -15.83 6.66 -17.46
N ALA A 19 -16.27 5.43 -17.20
CA ALA A 19 -16.42 4.80 -15.91
C ALA A 19 -15.12 4.89 -15.09
N PHE A 20 -15.05 5.90 -14.22
CA PHE A 20 -14.16 5.91 -13.08
C PHE A 20 -14.50 4.70 -12.19
N SER A 21 -13.55 3.75 -12.12
CA SER A 21 -13.55 2.68 -11.14
C SER A 21 -13.26 3.29 -9.76
N ASP A 22 -14.33 3.80 -9.16
CA ASP A 22 -14.31 4.51 -7.89
C ASP A 22 -14.33 3.51 -6.72
N VAL A 23 -13.17 2.88 -6.43
CA VAL A 23 -12.70 2.43 -5.10
C VAL A 23 -11.18 2.39 -5.13
N GLY A 24 -10.56 3.55 -4.94
CA GLY A 24 -9.17 3.62 -4.48
C GLY A 24 -9.18 3.91 -2.98
N THR A 25 -9.45 2.89 -2.16
CA THR A 25 -9.04 2.94 -0.75
C THR A 25 -7.54 3.19 -0.73
N ALA A 26 -7.10 4.19 0.03
CA ALA A 26 -5.70 4.53 0.23
C ALA A 26 -4.96 3.48 1.09
N SER A 27 -5.10 2.20 0.74
CA SER A 27 -4.43 1.06 1.36
C SER A 27 -3.55 0.26 0.39
N ASP A 28 -3.49 0.61 -0.90
CA ASP A 28 -2.53 0.03 -1.84
C ASP A 28 -1.34 0.99 -2.07
N LEU A 29 -0.42 1.01 -1.10
CA LEU A 29 0.93 1.50 -1.30
C LEU A 29 1.92 0.40 -0.88
N GLY A 30 2.25 -0.46 -1.85
CA GLY A 30 3.54 -1.16 -1.91
C GLY A 30 3.91 -2.00 -0.69
N ARG A 31 3.11 -3.02 -0.42
CA ARG A 31 3.53 -4.15 0.42
C ARG A 31 4.54 -5.01 -0.34
N ASP A 32 5.70 -5.21 0.30
CA ASP A 32 6.72 -6.25 0.08
C ASP A 32 7.69 -6.09 -1.11
N GLU A 33 8.81 -5.41 -0.85
CA GLU A 33 10.15 -6.04 -0.72
C GLU A 33 11.21 -4.95 -0.47
N PHE A 34 11.23 -4.42 0.76
CA PHE A 34 12.47 -3.99 1.40
C PHE A 34 12.40 -4.54 2.82
N LEU A 35 12.80 -5.82 2.96
CA LEU A 35 13.32 -6.32 4.23
C LEU A 35 14.59 -5.53 4.54
N VAL A 36 14.42 -4.34 5.09
CA VAL A 36 15.41 -3.72 5.95
C VAL A 36 14.93 -4.11 7.33
N HIS A 37 15.76 -4.84 8.08
CA HIS A 37 15.55 -4.98 9.51
C HIS A 37 15.15 -3.61 10.06
N ASP A 38 14.01 -3.53 10.71
CA ASP A 38 13.69 -2.45 11.64
C ASP A 38 14.74 -2.51 12.76
N GLN A 39 15.96 -2.08 12.46
CA GLN A 39 16.73 -1.29 13.41
C GLN A 39 16.02 0.08 13.41
N GLN A 40 14.88 0.11 14.10
CA GLN A 40 14.59 1.26 14.93
C GLN A 40 15.86 1.45 15.75
N ASP A 41 16.53 2.57 15.54
CA ASP A 41 17.60 2.96 16.44
C ASP A 41 16.98 3.01 17.84
N ASP A 42 17.28 1.95 18.57
CA ASP A 42 17.56 1.94 19.98
C ASP A 42 18.68 2.97 20.19
N GLU A 43 18.34 4.26 20.13
CA GLU A 43 19.10 5.27 20.86
C GLU A 43 18.76 5.06 22.34
N GLY A 44 19.39 4.03 22.90
CA GLY A 44 19.62 3.88 24.32
C GLY A 44 20.45 5.07 24.80
N VAL A 45 19.77 6.19 25.05
CA VAL A 45 20.09 7.10 26.15
C VAL A 45 18.76 7.56 26.73
N ASP A 46 18.30 6.77 27.70
CA ASP A 46 17.40 7.22 28.75
C ASP A 46 18.05 8.41 29.49
N ARG A 47 17.78 9.63 29.01
CA ARG A 47 17.92 10.87 29.80
C ARG A 47 16.87 11.88 29.37
N ARG A 48 16.06 12.30 30.34
CA ARG A 48 15.12 13.45 30.31
C ARG A 48 15.84 14.80 30.08
N ILE A 49 16.63 14.96 29.02
CA ILE A 49 17.32 16.20 28.65
C ILE A 49 16.85 16.66 27.26
N GLY A 50 15.80 17.48 27.23
CA GLY A 50 15.91 18.84 26.70
C GLY A 50 16.12 19.13 25.20
N HIS A 51 15.92 18.20 24.26
CA HIS A 51 15.95 18.61 22.84
C HIS A 51 14.64 19.29 22.42
N ARG A 52 14.61 20.63 22.47
CA ARG A 52 13.57 21.47 21.86
C ARG A 52 13.71 21.43 20.34
N TRP A 53 12.62 21.21 19.61
CA TRP A 53 12.60 21.32 18.15
C TRP A 53 12.61 22.78 17.75
N ALA A 54 13.64 23.19 17.01
CA ALA A 54 13.81 24.53 16.46
C ALA A 54 14.65 24.47 15.18
N VAL A 55 14.58 25.55 14.39
CA VAL A 55 15.49 25.74 13.26
C VAL A 55 16.86 26.18 13.79
N ASP A 56 17.88 25.39 13.54
CA ASP A 56 19.27 25.72 13.81
C ASP A 56 19.88 26.46 12.62
N HIS A 57 19.96 27.78 12.72
CA HIS A 57 20.55 28.60 11.67
C HIS A 57 22.05 28.37 11.46
N SER A 58 22.75 27.73 12.41
CA SER A 58 24.17 27.38 12.25
C SER A 58 24.39 26.18 11.32
N SER A 59 23.34 25.41 11.04
CA SER A 59 23.43 24.22 10.17
C SER A 59 23.50 24.56 8.67
N GLY A 60 23.25 25.81 8.28
CA GLY A 60 23.30 26.27 6.88
C GLY A 60 24.30 27.41 6.67
N HIS A 61 24.71 27.61 5.42
CA HIS A 61 25.63 28.69 5.05
C HIS A 61 24.90 30.03 4.89
N HIS A 62 23.59 29.98 4.64
CA HIS A 62 22.77 31.13 4.34
C HIS A 62 21.43 31.06 5.09
N LYS A 63 20.91 32.22 5.51
CA LYS A 63 19.61 32.34 6.18
C LYS A 63 18.62 33.09 5.29
N PHE A 64 17.48 32.47 4.99
CA PHE A 64 16.37 33.15 4.34
C PHE A 64 15.36 33.68 5.36
N GLN A 65 14.94 34.93 5.16
CA GLN A 65 13.69 35.41 5.72
C GLN A 65 12.54 34.88 4.86
N ALA A 66 11.49 34.34 5.48
CA ALA A 66 10.38 33.68 4.77
C ALA A 66 9.77 34.57 3.67
N ARG A 67 9.38 35.81 4.00
CA ARG A 67 8.82 36.77 3.03
C ARG A 67 9.77 37.09 1.87
N ARG A 68 11.08 37.21 2.14
CA ARG A 68 12.06 37.44 1.07
C ARG A 68 12.19 36.24 0.15
N PHE A 69 12.17 35.03 0.69
CA PHE A 69 12.17 33.80 -0.11
C PHE A 69 10.89 33.68 -0.94
N ILE A 70 9.72 33.90 -0.33
CA ILE A 70 8.42 33.90 -1.02
C ILE A 70 8.43 34.90 -2.18
N ASN A 71 8.79 36.15 -1.92
CA ASN A 71 8.85 37.19 -2.96
C ASN A 71 9.89 36.88 -4.03
N LYS A 72 11.03 36.29 -3.66
CA LYS A 72 12.07 35.91 -4.62
C LYS A 72 11.58 34.83 -5.58
N VAL A 73 10.98 33.76 -5.09
CA VAL A 73 10.59 32.59 -5.92
C VAL A 73 9.29 32.84 -6.70
N LEU A 74 8.38 33.65 -6.16
CA LEU A 74 7.14 34.02 -6.86
C LEU A 74 7.35 35.14 -7.89
N ASN A 75 8.51 35.81 -7.91
CA ASN A 75 8.84 36.76 -8.96
C ASN A 75 9.07 36.02 -10.30
N ASN A 76 8.54 36.58 -11.38
CA ASN A 76 8.72 36.09 -12.75
C ASN A 76 10.19 36.09 -13.20
N ASP A 77 11.06 36.92 -12.60
CA ASP A 77 12.50 36.96 -12.88
C ASP A 77 13.27 35.75 -12.30
N PHE A 78 12.63 34.90 -11.49
CA PHE A 78 13.26 33.70 -10.92
C PHE A 78 13.20 32.55 -11.92
N GLU A 79 14.34 32.28 -12.56
CA GLU A 79 14.44 31.37 -13.70
C GLU A 79 14.44 29.88 -13.28
N PRO A 80 14.02 28.96 -14.18
CA PRO A 80 14.05 27.51 -13.92
C PRO A 80 15.41 26.97 -13.47
N ALA A 81 16.52 27.52 -13.98
CA ALA A 81 17.87 27.11 -13.58
C ALA A 81 18.22 27.53 -12.14
N ASP A 82 17.73 28.69 -11.67
CA ASP A 82 17.94 29.15 -10.30
C ASP A 82 17.25 28.23 -9.28
N ALA A 83 16.13 27.62 -9.67
CA ALA A 83 15.41 26.67 -8.84
C ALA A 83 16.22 25.41 -8.50
N LEU A 84 17.01 24.88 -9.45
CA LEU A 84 17.91 23.76 -9.18
C LEU A 84 19.10 24.18 -8.34
N LYS A 85 19.67 25.36 -8.63
CA LYS A 85 20.84 25.89 -7.92
C LYS A 85 20.55 26.10 -6.43
N ILE A 86 19.43 26.73 -6.09
CA ILE A 86 19.09 27.04 -4.70
C ILE A 86 18.84 25.77 -3.85
N LEU A 87 18.44 24.65 -4.47
CA LEU A 87 18.27 23.35 -3.79
C LEU A 87 19.62 22.67 -3.49
N GLN A 88 20.69 23.05 -4.18
CA GLN A 88 22.05 22.53 -3.96
C GLN A 88 22.90 23.43 -3.05
N GLU A 89 22.31 24.48 -2.47
CA GLU A 89 22.94 25.34 -1.48
C GLU A 89 22.33 25.09 -0.09
N LYS A 90 23.18 25.06 0.95
CA LYS A 90 22.72 24.87 2.34
C LYS A 90 22.11 26.16 2.87
N HIS A 91 20.78 26.24 2.86
CA HIS A 91 20.03 27.32 3.47
C HIS A 91 19.35 26.89 4.77
N THR A 92 18.91 27.87 5.56
CA THR A 92 17.94 27.69 6.64
C THR A 92 16.81 28.68 6.52
N ILE A 93 15.61 28.26 6.90
CA ILE A 93 14.40 29.11 6.86
C ILE A 93 13.51 28.85 8.07
N ASP A 94 13.29 29.89 8.87
CA ASP A 94 12.37 29.84 10.01
C ASP A 94 11.18 30.74 9.71
N TYR A 95 10.13 30.17 9.12
CA TYR A 95 8.89 30.90 8.87
C TYR A 95 8.02 31.05 10.12
N GLY A 96 8.33 30.33 11.20
CA GLY A 96 7.70 30.53 12.51
C GLY A 96 8.38 31.59 13.36
N SER A 97 9.38 32.31 12.82
CA SER A 97 10.07 33.39 13.51
C SER A 97 9.14 34.55 13.85
N ARG A 98 9.34 35.18 15.02
CA ARG A 98 8.65 36.43 15.41
C ARG A 98 8.91 37.57 14.42
N ALA A 99 10.10 37.62 13.83
CA ALA A 99 10.43 38.62 12.80
C ALA A 99 9.58 38.48 11.53
N GLY A 100 9.03 37.29 11.27
CA GLY A 100 8.08 37.04 10.17
C GLY A 100 6.64 37.41 10.51
N GLY A 101 6.36 37.90 11.72
CA GLY A 101 5.02 38.18 12.22
C GLY A 101 4.33 36.98 12.87
N SER A 102 5.02 35.86 13.07
CA SER A 102 4.45 34.69 13.76
C SER A 102 4.60 34.77 15.28
N ALA A 103 3.56 34.42 16.03
CA ALA A 103 3.56 34.44 17.50
C ALA A 103 2.91 33.16 18.05
N PRO A 104 3.23 32.76 19.30
CA PRO A 104 2.38 31.81 20.02
C PRO A 104 0.96 32.37 20.09
N ALA A 105 -0.05 31.52 19.88
CA ALA A 105 -1.43 31.91 20.12
C ALA A 105 -1.62 32.23 21.61
N LYS A 106 -2.42 33.25 21.92
CA LYS A 106 -2.70 33.69 23.29
C LYS A 106 -4.18 33.54 23.60
N PRO A 107 -4.57 33.34 24.88
CA PRO A 107 -5.97 33.34 25.28
C PRO A 107 -6.71 34.67 24.99
N THR A 108 -5.97 35.77 24.81
CA THR A 108 -6.54 37.08 24.46
C THR A 108 -6.83 37.24 22.97
N ASP A 109 -6.35 36.33 22.12
CA ASP A 109 -6.60 36.38 20.68
C ASP A 109 -8.06 35.95 20.40
N SER A 110 -8.62 36.39 19.27
CA SER A 110 -9.98 36.00 18.86
C SER A 110 -9.97 34.65 18.14
N PHE A 111 -10.74 33.69 18.66
CA PHE A 111 -10.92 32.37 18.06
C PHE A 111 -12.39 32.10 17.74
N PHE A 112 -12.65 31.54 16.56
CA PHE A 112 -14.00 31.26 16.08
C PHE A 112 -14.09 29.79 15.60
N PRO A 113 -14.44 28.85 16.48
CA PRO A 113 -14.55 27.45 16.10
C PRO A 113 -15.87 27.17 15.35
N GLN A 114 -15.78 26.36 14.29
CA GLN A 114 -16.91 25.80 13.56
C GLN A 114 -16.91 24.28 13.72
N PHE A 115 -18.08 23.66 13.90
CA PHE A 115 -18.17 22.24 14.25
C PHE A 115 -18.79 21.41 13.15
N PHE A 116 -18.23 20.22 12.95
CA PHE A 116 -18.69 19.26 11.95
C PHE A 116 -18.67 17.84 12.52
N LEU A 117 -19.63 17.03 12.09
CA LEU A 117 -19.59 15.59 12.25
C LEU A 117 -18.94 14.97 11.00
N ASP A 118 -17.75 14.40 11.16
CA ASP A 118 -16.96 13.94 10.01
C ASP A 118 -16.97 12.42 9.81
N PHE A 119 -17.33 11.68 10.86
CA PHE A 119 -17.34 10.23 10.87
C PHE A 119 -18.50 9.75 11.74
N PHE A 120 -19.15 8.67 11.30
CA PHE A 120 -20.13 7.94 12.08
C PHE A 120 -20.01 6.45 11.76
N SER A 121 -20.05 5.60 12.78
CA SER A 121 -19.96 4.15 12.63
C SER A 121 -20.84 3.44 13.64
N ILE A 122 -21.50 2.38 13.14
CA ILE A 122 -22.37 1.49 13.88
C ILE A 122 -21.80 0.07 13.77
N VAL A 123 -21.57 -0.54 14.93
CA VAL A 123 -21.18 -1.93 15.08
C VAL A 123 -22.39 -2.69 15.59
N GLY A 124 -22.95 -3.60 14.78
CA GLY A 124 -24.08 -4.43 15.17
C GLY A 124 -23.71 -5.52 16.17
N LYS A 125 -24.71 -5.97 16.93
CA LYS A 125 -24.62 -7.20 17.73
C LYS A 125 -24.71 -8.41 16.81
N PRO A 126 -23.93 -9.48 17.07
CA PRO A 126 -24.09 -10.74 16.36
C PRO A 126 -25.54 -11.25 16.43
N GLY A 127 -26.04 -11.79 15.31
CA GLY A 127 -27.37 -12.38 15.23
C GLY A 127 -28.55 -11.40 15.30
N SER A 128 -28.29 -10.08 15.27
CA SER A 128 -29.34 -9.05 15.35
C SER A 128 -29.31 -8.11 14.14
N PRO A 129 -30.48 -7.70 13.59
CA PRO A 129 -30.54 -6.60 12.64
C PRO A 129 -30.22 -5.27 13.35
N ILE A 130 -29.73 -4.28 12.61
CA ILE A 130 -29.43 -2.95 13.17
C ILE A 130 -30.39 -1.85 12.71
N THR A 131 -31.28 -2.14 11.76
CA THR A 131 -32.23 -1.17 11.18
C THR A 131 -33.66 -1.37 11.65
N LYS A 132 -34.44 -0.28 11.69
CA LYS A 132 -35.88 -0.29 11.98
C LYS A 132 -36.74 -0.46 10.73
N SER A 133 -37.97 -0.94 10.92
CA SER A 133 -38.96 -1.13 9.86
C SER A 133 -39.49 0.17 9.26
N ASP A 134 -39.41 1.28 10.02
CA ASP A 134 -40.12 2.54 9.74
C ASP A 134 -39.18 3.64 9.20
N GLY A 135 -38.08 3.24 8.56
CA GLY A 135 -37.05 4.15 8.06
C GLY A 135 -37.55 5.16 7.01
N PRO A 136 -36.84 6.30 6.84
CA PRO A 136 -37.25 7.37 5.93
C PRO A 136 -37.39 6.88 4.48
N VAL A 137 -38.55 7.14 3.88
CA VAL A 137 -39.02 6.55 2.61
C VAL A 137 -38.09 6.80 1.40
N PHE A 138 -37.26 7.83 1.42
CA PHE A 138 -36.51 8.31 0.26
C PHE A 138 -35.02 7.91 0.19
N ASP A 139 -34.48 7.24 1.22
CA ASP A 139 -33.07 6.81 1.23
C ASP A 139 -32.91 5.33 0.87
N ASN A 140 -32.81 5.03 -0.42
CA ASN A 140 -32.58 3.66 -0.88
C ASN A 140 -31.15 3.19 -0.59
N VAL A 141 -31.04 1.90 -0.24
CA VAL A 141 -29.77 1.19 -0.09
C VAL A 141 -29.44 0.48 -1.41
N GLU A 142 -28.29 0.79 -2.00
CA GLU A 142 -27.80 0.11 -3.20
C GLU A 142 -27.05 -1.17 -2.81
N PHE A 143 -27.72 -2.30 -3.03
CA PHE A 143 -27.17 -3.64 -2.81
C PHE A 143 -26.30 -4.08 -3.98
N SER A 144 -25.13 -4.66 -3.70
CA SER A 144 -24.25 -5.23 -4.72
C SER A 144 -23.30 -6.29 -4.17
N LEU A 145 -22.96 -7.27 -5.00
CA LEU A 145 -21.95 -8.31 -4.72
C LEU A 145 -20.64 -8.11 -5.49
N GLU A 146 -20.50 -7.00 -6.21
CA GLU A 146 -19.32 -6.70 -7.04
C GLU A 146 -18.06 -6.54 -6.16
N ARG A 147 -18.18 -5.74 -5.11
CA ARG A 147 -17.05 -5.25 -4.29
C ARG A 147 -16.96 -5.93 -2.93
N TYR A 148 -17.37 -7.21 -2.86
CA TYR A 148 -17.49 -7.96 -1.60
C TYR A 148 -16.21 -7.97 -0.75
N ALA A 149 -15.05 -8.01 -1.40
CA ALA A 149 -13.73 -8.06 -0.75
C ALA A 149 -13.14 -6.66 -0.44
N ALA A 150 -13.93 -5.58 -0.58
CA ALA A 150 -13.47 -4.25 -0.22
C ALA A 150 -13.01 -4.22 1.24
N PRO A 151 -11.84 -3.61 1.55
CA PRO A 151 -11.36 -3.48 2.91
C PRO A 151 -12.34 -2.73 3.81
N TYR A 152 -12.41 -3.16 5.07
CA TYR A 152 -13.17 -2.50 6.12
C TYR A 152 -12.38 -1.28 6.60
N SER A 153 -12.78 -0.10 6.14
CA SER A 153 -11.96 1.12 6.23
C SER A 153 -12.32 2.02 7.42
N ALA A 154 -13.06 1.52 8.39
CA ALA A 154 -13.48 2.29 9.55
C ALA A 154 -12.32 2.36 10.57
N LYS A 155 -11.45 3.37 10.38
CA LYS A 155 -10.14 3.54 11.03
C LYS A 155 -10.19 3.69 12.56
N HIS A 156 -11.35 4.01 13.12
CA HIS A 156 -11.50 4.42 14.51
C HIS A 156 -12.60 3.65 15.25
N VAL A 157 -12.93 2.44 14.78
CA VAL A 157 -14.04 1.65 15.35
C VAL A 157 -13.63 1.03 16.66
N ASP A 158 -14.36 1.41 17.70
CA ASP A 158 -14.40 0.69 18.96
C ASP A 158 -15.50 -0.39 18.95
N GLY A 159 -15.38 -1.41 19.79
CA GLY A 159 -16.35 -2.52 19.88
C GLY A 159 -16.04 -3.74 19.01
N ILE A 160 -14.91 -3.77 18.30
CA ILE A 160 -14.37 -4.98 17.65
C ILE A 160 -13.14 -5.43 18.43
N SER A 161 -13.26 -6.53 19.18
CA SER A 161 -12.23 -7.03 20.10
C SER A 161 -11.42 -8.21 19.56
N PHE A 162 -11.47 -8.47 18.25
CA PHE A 162 -10.84 -9.61 17.58
C PHE A 162 -10.19 -9.22 16.25
N ASP A 163 -9.29 -10.07 15.73
CA ASP A 163 -8.66 -9.87 14.42
C ASP A 163 -9.69 -9.93 13.28
N ILE A 164 -9.86 -8.83 12.56
CA ILE A 164 -10.85 -8.67 11.48
C ILE A 164 -10.40 -9.28 10.14
N THR A 165 -9.15 -9.74 10.04
CA THR A 165 -8.56 -10.25 8.78
C THR A 165 -9.40 -11.37 8.17
N GLY A 166 -9.81 -11.19 6.91
CA GLY A 166 -10.60 -12.17 6.17
C GLY A 166 -12.05 -12.40 6.65
N ARG A 167 -12.61 -11.52 7.50
CA ARG A 167 -13.93 -11.70 8.14
C ARG A 167 -15.04 -10.79 7.62
N THR A 168 -14.74 -9.86 6.71
CA THR A 168 -15.71 -8.83 6.28
C THR A 168 -16.21 -9.05 4.87
N PHE A 169 -17.51 -8.85 4.66
CA PHE A 169 -18.17 -8.90 3.36
C PHE A 169 -18.91 -7.59 3.11
N ARG A 170 -18.45 -6.79 2.15
CA ARG A 170 -19.16 -5.57 1.75
C ARG A 170 -20.43 -5.93 0.98
N VAL A 171 -21.58 -5.44 1.44
CA VAL A 171 -22.89 -5.87 0.94
C VAL A 171 -23.70 -4.75 0.30
N ALA A 172 -23.50 -3.50 0.72
CA ALA A 172 -24.26 -2.38 0.16
C ALA A 172 -23.56 -1.02 0.32
N LYS A 173 -24.12 0.00 -0.34
CA LYS A 173 -23.82 1.43 -0.17
C LYS A 173 -25.14 2.22 -0.20
N ALA A 174 -25.34 3.15 0.71
CA ALA A 174 -26.52 4.04 0.67
C ALA A 174 -26.21 5.34 -0.10
N GLY A 175 -27.26 6.05 -0.52
CA GLY A 175 -27.16 7.31 -1.29
C GLY A 175 -26.35 8.43 -0.60
N THR A 176 -26.23 8.37 0.74
CA THR A 176 -25.54 9.36 1.57
C THR A 176 -24.06 9.10 1.83
N ARG A 177 -23.45 8.07 1.19
CA ARG A 177 -22.03 7.60 1.33
C ARG A 177 -21.80 6.49 2.36
N GLU A 178 -22.80 6.13 3.17
CA GLU A 178 -22.72 4.97 4.07
C GLU A 178 -22.37 3.67 3.34
N VAL A 179 -21.45 2.90 3.92
CA VAL A 179 -21.05 1.59 3.41
C VAL A 179 -21.43 0.52 4.43
N TRP A 180 -22.00 -0.57 3.92
CA TRP A 180 -22.54 -1.66 4.73
C TRP A 180 -21.71 -2.93 4.57
N PHE A 181 -21.48 -3.58 5.71
CA PHE A 181 -20.73 -4.83 5.80
C PHE A 181 -21.48 -5.86 6.62
N ILE A 182 -21.31 -7.12 6.26
CA ILE A 182 -21.53 -8.27 7.13
C ILE A 182 -20.16 -8.66 7.68
N VAL A 183 -20.03 -8.67 9.00
CA VAL A 183 -18.79 -8.99 9.71
C VAL A 183 -18.99 -10.28 10.51
N MET A 184 -18.05 -11.21 10.40
CA MET A 184 -18.12 -12.50 11.08
C MET A 184 -17.40 -12.45 12.43
N HIS A 185 -18.18 -12.36 13.51
CA HIS A 185 -17.71 -12.35 14.90
C HIS A 185 -17.42 -13.78 15.36
N PRO A 186 -16.25 -14.06 15.98
CA PRO A 186 -15.96 -15.37 16.54
C PRO A 186 -16.84 -15.66 17.76
N LEU A 187 -17.22 -16.92 17.94
CA LEU A 187 -17.86 -17.39 19.18
C LEU A 187 -16.84 -17.37 20.35
N ALA A 188 -17.34 -17.21 21.58
CA ALA A 188 -16.54 -16.90 22.78
C ALA A 188 -15.34 -17.85 23.06
N ASP A 189 -15.40 -19.11 22.66
CA ASP A 189 -14.33 -20.09 22.85
C ASP A 189 -13.06 -19.82 22.01
N GLU A 190 -13.14 -19.06 20.91
CA GLU A 190 -11.96 -18.63 20.13
C GLU A 190 -11.50 -17.21 20.50
N ALA A 191 -12.36 -16.39 21.10
CA ALA A 191 -12.03 -15.02 21.51
C ALA A 191 -11.04 -14.99 22.69
N SER A 192 -11.02 -16.02 23.53
CA SER A 192 -10.14 -16.15 24.71
C SER A 192 -8.74 -16.70 24.39
N GLY A 193 -8.57 -17.35 23.23
CA GLY A 193 -7.29 -17.93 22.78
C GLY A 193 -6.43 -17.00 21.91
N GLN A 194 -6.94 -15.83 21.54
CA GLN A 194 -6.21 -14.80 20.80
C GLN A 194 -5.79 -13.68 21.77
N PRO A 195 -4.58 -13.10 21.64
CA PRO A 195 -4.18 -12.00 22.48
C PRO A 195 -5.22 -10.88 22.35
N ALA A 196 -5.77 -10.44 23.49
CA ALA A 196 -6.68 -9.31 23.52
C ALA A 196 -6.05 -8.13 22.75
N ALA A 197 -6.79 -7.58 21.79
CA ALA A 197 -6.37 -6.53 20.85
C ALA A 197 -5.96 -5.18 21.52
N GLY A 198 -5.75 -5.16 22.83
CA GLY A 198 -5.28 -4.01 23.60
C GLY A 198 -3.77 -3.76 23.55
N ARG A 199 -2.99 -4.57 22.84
CA ARG A 199 -1.51 -4.42 22.75
C ARG A 199 -0.93 -4.45 21.33
N GLU A 200 -1.74 -4.45 20.28
CA GLU A 200 -1.23 -4.41 18.90
C GLU A 200 -0.86 -2.98 18.49
N GLY A 201 0.28 -2.82 17.82
CA GLY A 201 0.72 -1.50 17.36
C GLY A 201 -0.22 -0.93 16.28
N PRO A 202 -0.31 0.40 16.10
CA PRO A 202 -1.16 1.02 15.07
C PRO A 202 -0.96 0.46 13.64
N ARG A 203 0.24 -0.06 13.34
CA ARG A 203 0.59 -0.67 12.04
C ARG A 203 -0.02 -2.07 11.83
N GLU A 204 -0.17 -2.85 12.90
CA GLU A 204 -0.74 -4.22 12.84
C GLU A 204 -2.27 -4.14 12.69
N ARG A 205 -2.91 -3.23 13.42
CA ARG A 205 -4.36 -2.98 13.27
C ARG A 205 -4.74 -2.47 11.88
N GLN A 206 -3.98 -1.53 11.30
CA GLN A 206 -4.20 -1.07 9.92
C GLN A 206 -4.00 -2.20 8.90
N THR A 207 -3.00 -3.06 9.12
CA THR A 207 -2.73 -4.25 8.30
C THR A 207 -3.92 -5.21 8.27
N ALA A 208 -4.54 -5.46 9.43
CA ALA A 208 -5.71 -6.33 9.55
C ALA A 208 -6.93 -5.75 8.83
N LEU A 209 -7.16 -4.43 8.96
CA LEU A 209 -8.22 -3.71 8.24
C LEU A 209 -8.04 -3.80 6.71
N ASP A 210 -6.82 -3.61 6.21
CA ASP A 210 -6.54 -3.69 4.77
C ASP A 210 -6.73 -5.10 4.19
N LYS A 211 -6.60 -6.13 5.04
CA LYS A 211 -6.80 -7.54 4.70
C LYS A 211 -8.12 -8.10 5.25
N SER A 212 -9.07 -7.24 5.61
CA SER A 212 -10.33 -7.68 6.24
C SER A 212 -11.24 -8.45 5.28
N GLY A 213 -11.12 -8.20 3.97
CA GLY A 213 -11.99 -8.76 2.95
C GLY A 213 -12.01 -10.29 2.96
N MET A 214 -13.21 -10.86 3.05
CA MET A 214 -13.41 -12.30 3.14
C MET A 214 -12.85 -13.05 1.91
N PRO A 215 -12.15 -14.19 2.08
CA PRO A 215 -11.66 -14.99 0.97
C PRO A 215 -12.76 -15.42 0.01
N ALA A 216 -12.47 -15.40 -1.29
CA ALA A 216 -13.43 -15.67 -2.37
C ALA A 216 -14.19 -17.00 -2.22
N ARG A 217 -13.61 -18.01 -1.56
CA ARG A 217 -14.29 -19.28 -1.29
C ARG A 217 -15.45 -19.10 -0.32
N LEU A 218 -15.19 -18.51 0.85
CA LEU A 218 -16.20 -18.25 1.87
C LEU A 218 -17.23 -17.23 1.37
N ALA A 219 -16.76 -16.19 0.70
CA ALA A 219 -17.64 -15.18 0.12
C ALA A 219 -18.67 -15.77 -0.86
N ARG A 220 -18.33 -16.84 -1.60
CA ARG A 220 -19.27 -17.48 -2.54
C ARG A 220 -20.40 -18.20 -1.81
N GLU A 221 -20.08 -18.84 -0.70
CA GLU A 221 -21.05 -19.54 0.14
C GLU A 221 -22.00 -18.53 0.81
N LEU A 222 -21.45 -17.44 1.36
CA LEU A 222 -22.23 -16.34 1.93
C LEU A 222 -23.09 -15.63 0.87
N ALA A 223 -22.56 -15.35 -0.31
CA ALA A 223 -23.32 -14.73 -1.39
C ALA A 223 -24.51 -15.60 -1.85
N ALA A 224 -24.33 -16.92 -1.92
CA ALA A 224 -25.41 -17.84 -2.23
C ALA A 224 -26.51 -17.80 -1.15
N TYR A 225 -26.12 -17.71 0.12
CA TYR A 225 -27.07 -17.53 1.22
C TYR A 225 -27.83 -16.20 1.11
N ILE A 226 -27.12 -15.08 0.92
CA ILE A 226 -27.73 -13.75 0.73
C ILE A 226 -28.76 -13.78 -0.40
N VAL A 227 -28.39 -14.32 -1.58
CA VAL A 227 -29.32 -14.42 -2.73
C VAL A 227 -30.53 -15.29 -2.40
N SER A 228 -30.36 -16.36 -1.62
CA SER A 228 -31.48 -17.21 -1.18
C SER A 228 -32.44 -16.50 -0.23
N VAL A 229 -31.95 -15.60 0.63
CA VAL A 229 -32.80 -14.77 1.50
C VAL A 229 -33.69 -13.86 0.66
N PHE A 230 -33.16 -13.25 -0.41
CA PHE A 230 -33.96 -12.45 -1.35
C PHE A 230 -35.01 -13.24 -2.14
N GLN A 231 -34.97 -14.58 -2.13
CA GLN A 231 -36.02 -15.40 -2.73
C GLN A 231 -37.20 -15.68 -1.78
N SER A 232 -37.15 -15.15 -0.55
CA SER A 232 -38.27 -15.29 0.38
C SER A 232 -39.52 -14.55 -0.11
N PRO A 233 -40.74 -14.97 0.28
CA PRO A 233 -41.97 -14.34 -0.18
C PRO A 233 -42.06 -12.82 0.06
N GLN A 234 -41.38 -12.30 1.09
CA GLN A 234 -41.45 -10.88 1.48
C GLN A 234 -40.44 -10.00 0.72
N LEU A 235 -39.40 -10.61 0.15
CA LEU A 235 -38.35 -9.95 -0.64
C LEU A 235 -38.40 -10.33 -2.14
N LEU A 236 -39.29 -11.25 -2.50
CA LEU A 236 -39.52 -11.64 -3.88
C LEU A 236 -40.01 -10.42 -4.69
N GLY A 237 -39.35 -10.15 -5.80
CA GLY A 237 -39.65 -9.00 -6.67
C GLY A 237 -38.79 -7.75 -6.44
N GLU A 238 -37.91 -7.75 -5.43
CA GLU A 238 -36.98 -6.64 -5.17
C GLU A 238 -35.80 -6.57 -6.17
N GLY A 239 -35.80 -7.36 -7.25
CA GLY A 239 -34.81 -7.28 -8.35
C GLY A 239 -33.49 -8.06 -8.15
N VAL A 240 -33.34 -8.80 -7.04
CA VAL A 240 -32.17 -9.68 -6.82
C VAL A 240 -32.48 -11.09 -7.32
N GLU A 241 -31.88 -11.48 -8.45
CA GLU A 241 -32.16 -12.76 -9.10
C GLU A 241 -31.25 -13.89 -8.61
N THR A 242 -31.74 -15.13 -8.72
CA THR A 242 -30.96 -16.36 -8.45
C THR A 242 -29.72 -16.52 -9.35
N SER A 243 -29.64 -15.76 -10.44
CA SER A 243 -28.52 -15.71 -11.37
C SER A 243 -27.32 -14.92 -10.81
N TRP A 244 -27.50 -14.08 -9.79
CA TRP A 244 -26.46 -13.20 -9.26
C TRP A 244 -25.28 -13.99 -8.67
N ARG A 245 -24.06 -13.56 -8.97
CA ARG A 245 -22.81 -14.17 -8.49
C ARG A 245 -21.84 -13.08 -8.04
N LEU A 246 -20.84 -13.47 -7.24
CA LEU A 246 -19.77 -12.56 -6.81
C LEU A 246 -19.05 -11.89 -7.98
N GLY A 247 -18.70 -10.61 -7.81
CA GLY A 247 -17.83 -9.88 -8.73
C GLY A 247 -18.48 -9.48 -10.05
N ILE A 248 -19.76 -9.83 -10.28
CA ILE A 248 -20.53 -9.34 -11.41
C ILE A 248 -21.08 -7.95 -11.07
N LYS A 249 -21.11 -7.05 -12.06
CA LYS A 249 -21.62 -5.68 -11.96
C LYS A 249 -23.15 -5.64 -11.93
N ASN A 250 -23.73 -6.26 -10.90
CA ASN A 250 -25.15 -6.20 -10.62
C ASN A 250 -25.37 -5.31 -9.39
N THR A 251 -26.33 -4.39 -9.51
CA THR A 251 -26.70 -3.44 -8.46
C THR A 251 -28.21 -3.31 -8.42
N GLN A 252 -28.78 -3.24 -7.22
CA GLN A 252 -30.22 -3.09 -7.03
C GLN A 252 -30.51 -2.11 -5.89
N ARG A 253 -31.47 -1.22 -6.10
CA ARG A 253 -31.93 -0.30 -5.06
C ARG A 253 -33.00 -0.99 -4.22
N ILE A 254 -32.76 -1.06 -2.93
CA ILE A 254 -33.63 -1.66 -1.92
C ILE A 254 -34.13 -0.54 -1.01
N SER A 255 -35.44 -0.49 -0.78
CA SER A 255 -36.03 0.49 0.15
C SER A 255 -35.64 0.18 1.61
N PRO A 256 -35.60 1.17 2.52
CA PRO A 256 -35.26 0.95 3.93
C PRO A 256 -36.08 -0.14 4.61
N ALA A 257 -37.39 -0.16 4.38
CA ALA A 257 -38.28 -1.18 4.94
C ALA A 257 -37.88 -2.59 4.47
N LYS A 258 -37.58 -2.75 3.17
CA LYS A 258 -37.15 -4.04 2.60
C LYS A 258 -35.73 -4.42 3.01
N TRP A 259 -34.87 -3.43 3.23
CA TRP A 259 -33.53 -3.63 3.77
C TRP A 259 -33.57 -4.17 5.19
N GLN A 260 -34.49 -3.68 6.03
CA GLN A 260 -34.72 -4.24 7.36
C GLN A 260 -35.24 -5.68 7.30
N VAL A 261 -36.23 -5.96 6.44
CA VAL A 261 -36.76 -7.32 6.25
C VAL A 261 -35.65 -8.28 5.80
N PHE A 262 -34.77 -7.84 4.91
CA PHE A 262 -33.58 -8.60 4.52
C PHE A 262 -32.67 -8.91 5.70
N GLN A 263 -32.30 -7.91 6.52
CA GLN A 263 -31.45 -8.15 7.69
C GLN A 263 -32.10 -9.12 8.67
N GLN A 264 -33.39 -8.95 8.95
CA GLN A 264 -34.13 -9.81 9.87
C GLN A 264 -34.13 -11.26 9.38
N GLN A 265 -34.55 -11.52 8.15
CA GLN A 265 -34.59 -12.88 7.60
C GLN A 265 -33.21 -13.51 7.45
N PHE A 266 -32.19 -12.70 7.15
CA PHE A 266 -30.81 -13.14 7.13
C PHE A 266 -30.36 -13.61 8.52
N MET A 267 -30.72 -12.88 9.58
CA MET A 267 -30.35 -13.26 10.95
C MET A 267 -31.16 -14.49 11.43
N ASP A 268 -32.47 -14.50 11.22
CA ASP A 268 -33.36 -15.60 11.63
C ASP A 268 -32.99 -16.93 10.96
N GLY A 269 -32.62 -16.88 9.67
CA GLY A 269 -32.24 -18.06 8.92
C GLY A 269 -30.79 -18.53 9.15
N TRP A 270 -29.95 -17.73 9.82
CA TRP A 270 -28.51 -17.98 9.87
C TRP A 270 -28.17 -19.30 10.55
N ALA A 271 -28.70 -19.53 11.76
CA ALA A 271 -28.40 -20.72 12.55
C ALA A 271 -28.78 -22.02 11.80
N VAL A 272 -29.93 -22.02 11.14
CA VAL A 272 -30.38 -23.14 10.31
C VAL A 272 -29.45 -23.34 9.12
N TRP A 273 -29.12 -22.28 8.38
CA TRP A 273 -28.23 -22.38 7.23
C TRP A 273 -26.82 -22.85 7.61
N ALA A 274 -26.23 -22.29 8.68
CA ALA A 274 -24.92 -22.68 9.19
C ALA A 274 -24.91 -24.15 9.67
N SER A 275 -26.01 -24.64 10.23
CA SER A 275 -26.15 -26.04 10.64
C SER A 275 -26.10 -27.03 9.45
N THR A 276 -26.37 -26.59 8.22
CA THR A 276 -26.23 -27.47 7.03
C THR A 276 -24.77 -27.71 6.62
N ARG A 277 -23.81 -27.06 7.29
CA ARG A 277 -22.38 -27.16 7.02
C ARG A 277 -21.69 -28.07 8.04
N ASP A 278 -20.49 -28.50 7.70
CA ASP A 278 -19.67 -29.37 8.54
C ASP A 278 -19.49 -28.76 9.94
N ARG A 279 -19.37 -29.63 10.96
CA ARG A 279 -19.29 -29.22 12.37
C ARG A 279 -18.14 -28.23 12.63
N ASP A 280 -17.01 -28.43 11.96
CA ASP A 280 -15.80 -27.61 12.10
C ASP A 280 -15.72 -26.47 11.06
N SER A 281 -16.80 -26.25 10.30
CA SER A 281 -16.84 -25.22 9.27
C SER A 281 -16.71 -23.82 9.85
N TYR A 282 -16.15 -22.91 9.05
CA TYR A 282 -16.03 -21.50 9.42
C TYR A 282 -17.37 -20.91 9.89
N TRP A 283 -18.47 -21.25 9.24
CA TRP A 283 -19.80 -20.70 9.52
C TRP A 283 -20.41 -21.10 10.87
N ARG A 284 -19.99 -22.24 11.45
CA ARG A 284 -20.46 -22.68 12.77
C ARG A 284 -19.63 -22.12 13.92
N ARG A 285 -18.44 -21.59 13.63
CA ARG A 285 -17.54 -20.95 14.61
C ARG A 285 -17.73 -19.44 14.71
N HIS A 286 -18.61 -18.88 13.86
CA HIS A 286 -18.78 -17.44 13.72
C HIS A 286 -20.25 -17.05 13.57
N GLU A 287 -20.59 -15.89 14.11
CA GLU A 287 -21.90 -15.26 13.96
C GLU A 287 -21.79 -13.96 13.15
N PRO A 288 -22.73 -13.71 12.23
CA PRO A 288 -22.74 -12.50 11.44
C PRO A 288 -23.27 -11.33 12.26
N ALA A 289 -22.72 -10.15 12.00
CA ALA A 289 -23.23 -8.87 12.46
C ALA A 289 -23.26 -7.87 11.30
N PHE A 290 -24.28 -7.03 11.23
CA PHE A 290 -24.31 -5.91 10.29
C PHE A 290 -23.55 -4.71 10.86
N HIS A 291 -22.63 -4.17 10.08
CA HIS A 291 -21.89 -2.95 10.41
C HIS A 291 -22.16 -1.90 9.32
N ALA A 292 -22.30 -0.65 9.74
CA ALA A 292 -22.44 0.49 8.84
C ALA A 292 -21.46 1.59 9.26
N TYR A 293 -20.90 2.30 8.30
CA TYR A 293 -20.15 3.51 8.60
C TYR A 293 -20.22 4.51 7.46
N ASP A 294 -20.15 5.79 7.84
CA ASP A 294 -20.03 6.94 6.96
C ASP A 294 -18.75 7.70 7.29
N TYR A 295 -18.02 8.10 6.25
CA TYR A 295 -16.74 8.80 6.38
C TYR A 295 -16.73 10.04 5.48
N GLY A 296 -16.41 11.19 6.05
CA GLY A 296 -16.21 12.44 5.32
C GLY A 296 -17.51 13.11 4.89
N ALA A 297 -18.62 12.86 5.59
CA ALA A 297 -19.87 13.58 5.38
C ALA A 297 -19.70 15.08 5.69
N ASN A 298 -18.85 15.40 6.67
CA ASN A 298 -18.56 16.76 7.15
C ASN A 298 -19.85 17.57 7.35
N ILE A 299 -20.79 16.97 8.09
CA ILE A 299 -22.10 17.57 8.38
C ILE A 299 -21.88 18.72 9.35
N GLU A 300 -22.24 19.94 8.95
CA GLU A 300 -22.12 21.11 9.80
C GLU A 300 -23.09 21.03 10.99
N ILE A 301 -22.57 21.33 12.19
CA ILE A 301 -23.36 21.42 13.41
C ILE A 301 -23.59 22.89 13.71
N GLN A 302 -24.82 23.35 13.54
CA GLN A 302 -25.23 24.71 13.89
C GLN A 302 -25.25 24.87 15.40
N ILE A 303 -24.61 25.92 15.89
CA ILE A 303 -24.50 26.24 17.32
C ILE A 303 -25.55 27.29 17.68
N ASN A 304 -26.28 27.07 18.78
CA ASN A 304 -27.16 28.08 19.39
C ASN A 304 -26.42 28.83 20.53
N ASP A 305 -26.79 30.07 20.80
CA ASP A 305 -26.23 30.92 21.86
C ASP A 305 -26.38 30.31 23.26
N GLU A 306 -27.36 29.43 23.46
CA GLU A 306 -27.55 28.70 24.73
C GLU A 306 -26.35 27.84 25.12
N ILE A 307 -25.53 27.38 24.17
CA ILE A 307 -24.35 26.55 24.49
C ILE A 307 -23.31 27.29 25.32
N TYR A 308 -23.29 28.62 25.25
CA TYR A 308 -22.40 29.44 26.07
C TYR A 308 -22.86 29.48 27.54
N ASN A 309 -24.14 29.19 27.80
CA ASN A 309 -24.70 29.12 29.14
C ASN A 309 -24.64 27.71 29.74
N LEU A 310 -24.34 26.68 28.92
CA LEU A 310 -24.22 25.31 29.39
C LEU A 310 -23.11 25.20 30.44
N PRO A 311 -23.41 24.74 31.67
CA PRO A 311 -22.42 24.59 32.72
C PRO A 311 -21.35 23.58 32.32
N ARG A 312 -20.14 23.78 32.84
CA ARG A 312 -19.03 22.84 32.67
C ARG A 312 -19.39 21.50 33.30
N GLU A 313 -19.24 20.41 32.55
CA GLU A 313 -19.35 19.06 33.12
C GLU A 313 -18.35 18.88 34.27
N ARG A 314 -18.85 18.49 35.44
CA ARG A 314 -18.08 18.11 36.62
C ARG A 314 -18.53 16.72 37.07
N HIS A 315 -17.60 15.93 37.60
CA HIS A 315 -17.95 14.64 38.16
C HIS A 315 -18.73 14.83 39.46
N VAL A 316 -19.91 14.22 39.57
CA VAL A 316 -20.70 14.23 40.80
C VAL A 316 -20.30 12.99 41.59
N TYR A 317 -19.60 13.15 42.72
CA TYR A 317 -19.40 12.03 43.64
C TYR A 317 -20.73 11.82 44.38
N HIS A 318 -21.43 10.72 44.09
CA HIS A 318 -22.43 10.23 45.03
C HIS A 318 -21.67 9.67 46.22
N GLU A 319 -21.62 10.41 47.31
CA GLU A 319 -21.32 9.83 48.63
C GLU A 319 -22.31 8.68 48.80
N GLN A 320 -21.79 7.46 48.90
CA GLN A 320 -22.58 6.34 49.36
C GLN A 320 -23.06 6.76 50.74
N GLU A 321 -24.38 6.88 50.92
CA GLU A 321 -25.00 6.90 52.23
C GLU A 321 -24.49 5.65 52.95
N GLU A 322 -23.41 5.80 53.74
CA GLU A 322 -23.09 4.86 54.79
C GLU A 322 -24.33 4.85 55.67
N GLU A 323 -24.99 3.69 55.73
CA GLU A 323 -26.14 3.45 56.59
C GLU A 323 -25.76 3.95 57.99
N GLU A 324 -26.33 5.08 58.39
CA GLU A 324 -26.25 5.61 59.75
C GLU A 324 -26.86 4.53 60.66
N GLU A 325 -26.01 3.72 61.29
CA GLU A 325 -26.40 2.94 62.45
C GLU A 325 -26.78 3.93 63.55
N GLU A 326 -28.04 3.84 63.98
CA GLU A 326 -28.67 4.62 65.03
C GLU A 326 -27.78 4.72 66.29
N GLU A 327 -27.16 5.88 66.53
CA GLU A 327 -26.70 6.25 67.88
C GLU A 327 -27.62 7.36 68.41
N GLU A 328 -28.44 6.98 69.38
CA GLU A 328 -29.37 7.84 70.12
C GLU A 328 -28.62 9.00 70.78
N GLU A 329 -29.07 10.22 70.52
CA GLU A 329 -28.68 11.44 71.23
C GLU A 329 -29.07 11.35 72.71
N GLU A 330 -28.10 11.52 73.63
CA GLU A 330 -28.36 12.13 74.93
C GLU A 330 -27.41 13.32 75.14
N GLU A 331 -28.02 14.43 75.54
CA GLU A 331 -27.55 15.81 75.51
C GLU A 331 -26.40 16.12 76.48
N GLU A 332 -25.52 17.01 75.99
CA GLU A 332 -24.77 18.10 76.64
C GLU A 332 -24.38 18.02 78.13
N GLU A 333 -23.09 18.25 78.42
CA GLU A 333 -22.69 19.29 79.38
C GLU A 333 -21.23 19.73 79.12
N GLU A 334 -21.04 21.05 79.07
CA GLU A 334 -19.78 21.78 78.92
C GLU A 334 -18.86 21.57 80.14
N GLU A 335 -17.52 21.52 79.95
CA GLU A 335 -16.60 22.24 80.84
C GLU A 335 -15.19 22.40 80.25
N GLU A 336 -14.62 23.57 80.55
CA GLU A 336 -13.36 24.14 80.08
C GLU A 336 -12.11 23.39 80.55
N GLY A 337 -10.99 23.51 79.82
CA GLY A 337 -9.70 22.99 80.29
C GLY A 337 -8.51 23.30 79.38
N GLU A 338 -7.69 24.25 79.82
CA GLU A 338 -6.51 24.86 79.21
C GLU A 338 -5.30 23.93 78.94
N GLY A 339 -4.42 24.36 78.03
CA GLY A 339 -2.99 23.97 77.93
C GLY A 339 -2.54 23.71 76.48
N GLU A 340 -1.89 24.66 75.78
CA GLU A 340 -0.42 24.87 75.77
C GLU A 340 0.36 23.56 75.52
N ASP A 341 1.27 23.39 74.55
CA ASP A 341 2.08 24.29 73.74
C ASP A 341 2.95 23.43 72.77
N ASN A 342 3.27 23.98 71.59
CA ASN A 342 4.39 23.71 70.66
C ASN A 342 4.71 22.26 70.19
N GLY A 343 4.89 21.93 68.90
CA GLY A 343 5.07 22.70 67.67
C GLY A 343 6.00 21.89 66.74
N ASP A 344 5.68 21.77 65.44
CA ASP A 344 6.62 22.08 64.35
C ASP A 344 5.91 22.10 62.98
N GLU A 345 6.08 23.21 62.29
CA GLU A 345 5.60 23.51 60.94
C GLU A 345 6.61 22.92 59.92
N THR A 346 6.24 22.45 58.73
CA THR A 346 5.94 23.29 57.57
C THR A 346 5.76 22.40 56.35
N SER A 347 4.76 22.71 55.51
CA SER A 347 4.85 22.84 54.03
C SER A 347 3.54 22.41 53.36
N GLN A 348 2.51 23.26 53.41
CA GLN A 348 1.44 23.31 52.40
C GLN A 348 0.62 24.60 52.57
N GLN A 349 1.06 25.67 51.92
CA GLN A 349 0.24 26.84 51.63
C GLN A 349 0.44 27.16 50.15
N ARG A 350 -0.60 26.96 49.34
CA ARG A 350 -1.09 27.93 48.34
C ARG A 350 -2.28 27.37 47.57
N ALA A 351 -3.47 27.41 48.17
CA ALA A 351 -4.74 27.43 47.44
C ALA A 351 -5.88 27.77 48.41
N GLN A 352 -5.98 29.04 48.82
CA GLN A 352 -7.20 29.57 49.41
C GLN A 352 -7.16 31.09 49.26
N GLU A 353 -7.79 31.57 48.20
CA GLU A 353 -8.45 32.87 48.17
C GLU A 353 -9.36 32.87 46.95
N LEU A 354 -10.67 32.74 47.22
CA LEU A 354 -11.85 33.18 46.48
C LEU A 354 -13.02 32.25 46.82
N SER A 355 -13.46 32.33 48.08
CA SER A 355 -14.78 31.87 48.52
C SER A 355 -15.66 33.10 48.67
N ILE A 356 -16.71 33.22 47.85
CA ILE A 356 -17.93 33.97 48.18
C ILE A 356 -19.13 33.21 47.58
N ASN A 357 -20.06 32.86 48.48
CA ASN A 357 -21.46 32.45 48.31
C ASN A 357 -21.78 31.07 47.71
N GLU A 358 -21.84 30.08 48.60
CA GLU A 358 -22.73 28.93 48.47
C GLU A 358 -24.13 29.30 49.01
N GLY A 359 -25.11 29.35 48.12
CA GLY A 359 -26.51 29.22 48.49
C GLY A 359 -26.90 27.76 48.31
N SER A 360 -27.39 27.14 49.39
CA SER A 360 -27.95 25.79 49.41
C SER A 360 -28.94 25.57 48.26
N SER A 361 -28.69 24.53 47.47
CA SER A 361 -29.63 23.99 46.49
C SER A 361 -29.58 22.46 46.57
N SER A 362 -30.24 21.93 47.59
CA SER A 362 -30.72 20.54 47.59
C SER A 362 -31.72 20.34 46.44
N ASN A 363 -31.56 19.25 45.68
CA ASN A 363 -32.28 18.79 44.47
C ASN A 363 -31.78 19.31 43.11
N SER A 364 -30.96 18.53 42.38
CA SER A 364 -30.71 18.83 40.96
C SER A 364 -30.35 17.67 40.02
N ASP A 365 -30.71 16.41 40.30
CA ASP A 365 -30.55 15.35 39.27
C ASP A 365 -31.56 15.53 38.10
N ALA A 366 -32.72 16.13 38.39
CA ALA A 366 -33.70 16.51 37.38
C ALA A 366 -33.33 17.80 36.60
N GLY A 367 -32.49 18.67 37.17
CA GLY A 367 -32.16 19.99 36.61
C GLY A 367 -31.21 19.91 35.41
N ASP A 368 -30.14 19.12 35.53
CA ASP A 368 -29.15 18.94 34.47
C ASP A 368 -29.75 18.22 33.25
N SER A 369 -30.61 17.23 33.45
CA SER A 369 -31.27 16.50 32.34
C SER A 369 -32.19 17.42 31.50
N ILE A 370 -32.86 18.38 32.15
CA ILE A 370 -33.75 19.34 31.49
C ILE A 370 -32.94 20.33 30.62
N ASP A 371 -31.75 20.75 31.05
CA ASP A 371 -30.90 21.70 30.32
C ASP A 371 -30.38 21.10 28.98
N TYR A 372 -29.86 19.87 29.02
CA TYR A 372 -29.41 19.17 27.80
C TYR A 372 -30.55 18.88 26.82
N GLN A 373 -31.73 18.50 27.30
CA GLN A 373 -32.89 18.24 26.44
C GLN A 373 -33.42 19.51 25.77
N GLN A 374 -33.38 20.65 26.47
CA GLN A 374 -33.76 21.93 25.89
C GLN A 374 -32.77 22.34 24.79
N MET A 375 -31.47 22.30 25.07
CA MET A 375 -30.43 22.60 24.08
C MET A 375 -30.46 21.69 22.84
N LEU A 376 -30.79 20.42 23.04
CA LEU A 376 -31.02 19.45 21.97
C LEU A 376 -32.17 19.86 21.04
N ARG A 377 -33.27 20.39 21.61
CA ARG A 377 -34.43 20.89 20.85
C ARG A 377 -34.09 22.17 20.09
N ASP A 378 -33.26 23.03 20.66
CA ASP A 378 -32.91 24.31 20.06
C ASP A 378 -31.81 24.17 18.97
N SER A 379 -31.00 23.12 19.04
CA SER A 379 -30.06 22.72 17.99
C SER A 379 -30.75 21.94 16.84
N LYS A 380 -31.37 22.66 15.90
CA LYS A 380 -32.07 22.10 14.72
C LYS A 380 -31.25 21.06 13.93
N GLY A 381 -29.93 21.23 13.80
CA GLY A 381 -29.05 20.32 13.07
C GLY A 381 -28.86 18.96 13.77
N LEU A 382 -28.49 18.96 15.05
CA LEU A 382 -28.36 17.73 15.84
C LEU A 382 -29.70 17.04 16.08
N GLN A 383 -30.78 17.80 16.28
CA GLN A 383 -32.13 17.24 16.40
C GLN A 383 -32.56 16.50 15.13
N LYS A 384 -32.28 17.08 13.96
CA LYS A 384 -32.50 16.42 12.67
C LYS A 384 -31.69 15.14 12.55
N LEU A 385 -30.40 15.16 12.92
CA LEU A 385 -29.55 13.97 12.93
C LEU A 385 -30.10 12.88 13.86
N ILE A 386 -30.48 13.22 15.09
CA ILE A 386 -31.07 12.28 16.05
C ILE A 386 -32.36 11.67 15.51
N THR A 387 -33.21 12.50 14.89
CA THR A 387 -34.46 12.04 14.27
C THR A 387 -34.18 11.09 13.11
N GLU A 388 -33.22 11.42 12.25
CA GLU A 388 -32.83 10.57 11.11
C GLU A 388 -32.20 9.24 11.56
N LEU A 389 -31.29 9.27 12.55
CA LEU A 389 -30.69 8.07 13.12
C LEU A 389 -31.74 7.21 13.85
N GLY A 390 -32.59 7.85 14.66
CA GLY A 390 -33.67 7.20 15.40
C GLY A 390 -34.73 6.55 14.53
N ALA A 391 -34.97 7.11 13.33
CA ALA A 391 -35.86 6.51 12.32
C ALA A 391 -35.21 5.31 11.60
N ARG A 392 -33.88 5.35 11.40
CA ARG A 392 -33.17 4.31 10.62
C ARG A 392 -32.72 3.12 11.44
N PHE A 393 -32.23 3.35 12.66
CA PHE A 393 -31.45 2.38 13.41
C PHE A 393 -32.13 1.96 14.71
N ASP A 394 -31.97 0.69 15.06
CA ASP A 394 -32.41 0.10 16.32
C ASP A 394 -31.23 -0.10 17.26
N LEU A 395 -31.19 0.68 18.35
CA LEU A 395 -30.16 0.57 19.39
C LEU A 395 -30.17 -0.80 20.08
N GLY A 396 -31.30 -1.52 20.08
CA GLY A 396 -31.40 -2.89 20.62
C GLY A 396 -30.43 -3.85 19.92
N GLY A 397 -30.30 -3.74 18.60
CA GLY A 397 -29.41 -4.55 17.77
C GLY A 397 -27.98 -4.03 17.65
N ILE A 398 -27.62 -2.91 18.28
CA ILE A 398 -26.32 -2.24 18.12
C ILE A 398 -25.43 -2.48 19.34
N ALA A 399 -24.19 -2.90 19.10
CA ALA A 399 -23.19 -3.16 20.13
C ALA A 399 -22.42 -1.89 20.52
N ALA A 400 -22.00 -1.11 19.53
CA ALA A 400 -21.27 0.13 19.73
C ALA A 400 -21.57 1.16 18.63
N ILE A 401 -21.49 2.44 18.98
CA ILE A 401 -21.55 3.57 18.07
C ILE A 401 -20.27 4.39 18.24
N SER A 402 -19.69 4.88 17.16
CA SER A 402 -18.54 5.79 17.21
C SER A 402 -18.72 6.93 16.24
N TYR A 403 -18.30 8.14 16.61
CA TYR A 403 -18.36 9.31 15.76
C TYR A 403 -17.20 10.25 16.00
N ALA A 404 -16.89 11.13 15.03
CA ALA A 404 -15.84 12.14 15.19
C ALA A 404 -16.40 13.55 15.14
N LEU A 405 -16.23 14.28 16.24
CA LEU A 405 -16.45 15.73 16.28
C LEU A 405 -15.20 16.42 15.75
N ALA A 406 -15.39 17.30 14.76
CA ALA A 406 -14.35 18.13 14.21
C ALA A 406 -14.59 19.60 14.53
N ALA A 407 -13.66 20.23 15.25
CA ALA A 407 -13.62 21.66 15.52
C ALA A 407 -12.63 22.35 14.58
N CYS A 408 -13.12 23.16 13.66
CA CYS A 408 -12.34 24.03 12.77
C CYS A 408 -12.13 25.39 13.44
N ILE A 409 -10.95 25.62 14.00
CA ILE A 409 -10.61 26.83 14.76
C ILE A 409 -10.06 27.88 13.80
N ASN A 410 -10.83 28.96 13.59
CA ASN A 410 -10.38 30.17 12.93
C ASN A 410 -9.75 31.13 13.95
N SER A 411 -8.80 31.96 13.50
CA SER A 411 -8.11 32.92 14.37
C SER A 411 -7.94 34.26 13.67
N GLU A 412 -8.13 35.35 14.40
CA GLU A 412 -7.87 36.72 13.95
C GLU A 412 -6.91 37.43 14.93
N SER A 413 -6.06 38.33 14.41
CA SER A 413 -5.36 39.31 15.27
C SER A 413 -6.17 40.58 15.48
N ASP A 414 -5.75 41.37 16.46
CA ASP A 414 -6.12 42.77 16.67
C ASP A 414 -6.24 43.53 15.32
N GLY A 415 -7.47 43.94 14.97
CA GLY A 415 -7.80 44.55 13.68
C GLY A 415 -8.49 43.62 12.66
N SER A 416 -9.00 42.46 13.09
CA SER A 416 -9.77 41.50 12.26
C SER A 416 -8.99 40.96 11.06
N GLN A 417 -7.67 40.82 11.19
CA GLN A 417 -6.86 40.18 10.16
C GLN A 417 -6.80 38.67 10.40
N THR A 418 -7.27 37.87 9.44
CA THR A 418 -7.21 36.40 9.45
C THR A 418 -5.79 35.91 9.68
N ARG A 419 -5.66 34.89 10.54
CA ARG A 419 -4.39 34.21 10.84
C ARG A 419 -4.53 32.71 10.65
N CYS A 420 -3.46 32.08 10.19
CA CYS A 420 -3.39 30.64 10.11
C CYS A 420 -2.72 30.06 11.37
N LEU A 421 -3.30 28.99 11.92
CA LEU A 421 -2.74 28.27 13.05
C LEU A 421 -1.99 27.02 12.56
N LEU A 422 -0.89 26.68 13.22
CA LEU A 422 -0.21 25.38 13.12
C LEU A 422 0.11 24.87 14.53
N ALA A 423 0.11 23.55 14.73
CA ALA A 423 0.53 23.00 16.01
C ALA A 423 2.04 23.14 16.22
N ASP A 424 2.46 23.59 17.41
CA ASP A 424 3.83 23.60 17.88
C ASP A 424 4.17 22.25 18.51
N ARG A 425 5.09 21.52 17.88
CA ARG A 425 5.53 20.20 18.31
C ARG A 425 6.04 20.17 19.75
N ASN A 426 6.69 21.25 20.21
CA ASN A 426 7.20 21.30 21.58
C ASN A 426 6.08 21.38 22.61
N MET A 427 4.96 22.01 22.24
CA MET A 427 3.78 22.15 23.10
C MET A 427 2.92 20.88 23.03
N VAL A 428 2.69 20.34 21.82
CA VAL A 428 2.04 19.04 21.65
C VAL A 428 2.76 17.93 22.42
N ALA A 429 4.09 17.94 22.47
CA ALA A 429 4.85 16.96 23.23
C ALA A 429 4.59 17.00 24.75
N GLN A 430 4.09 18.11 25.30
CA GLN A 430 3.72 18.24 26.71
C GLN A 430 2.33 17.64 26.99
N GLU A 431 1.48 17.54 25.96
CA GLU A 431 0.14 16.96 26.04
C GLU A 431 0.13 15.43 26.05
N TYR A 432 1.30 14.79 25.92
CA TYR A 432 1.44 13.34 25.85
C TYR A 432 2.58 12.86 26.75
N PRO A 433 2.39 11.79 27.55
CA PRO A 433 3.42 11.25 28.44
C PRO A 433 4.72 10.82 27.75
N GLY A 434 4.62 10.32 26.50
CA GLY A 434 5.74 9.76 25.75
C GLY A 434 5.76 10.21 24.28
N ARG A 435 6.97 10.28 23.71
CA ARG A 435 7.17 10.69 22.30
C ARG A 435 6.58 9.74 21.27
N ARG A 436 6.26 8.50 21.64
CA ARG A 436 5.63 7.49 20.76
C ARG A 436 4.11 7.55 20.78
N ASP A 437 3.53 8.40 21.63
CA ASP A 437 2.09 8.49 21.83
C ASP A 437 1.38 9.33 20.79
N TYR A 438 2.13 10.11 20.01
CA TYR A 438 1.63 10.88 18.90
C TYR A 438 2.61 10.80 17.72
N THR A 439 2.08 11.00 16.52
CA THR A 439 2.87 11.17 15.30
C THR A 439 2.75 12.61 14.85
N PHE A 440 3.88 13.26 14.60
CA PHE A 440 3.95 14.63 14.10
C PHE A 440 4.26 14.66 12.61
N TYR A 441 3.58 15.53 11.88
CA TYR A 441 3.73 15.73 10.44
C TYR A 441 4.14 17.18 10.16
N PRO A 442 5.44 17.44 9.98
CA PRO A 442 5.96 18.74 9.56
C PRO A 442 5.20 19.29 8.36
N GLN A 443 4.89 20.58 8.35
CA GLN A 443 4.35 21.28 7.18
C GLN A 443 5.44 22.17 6.60
N ALA A 444 5.49 22.29 5.27
CA ALA A 444 6.47 23.15 4.57
C ALA A 444 7.92 22.99 5.09
N PHE A 445 8.32 21.74 5.37
CA PHE A 445 9.64 21.36 5.90
C PHE A 445 10.00 21.81 7.33
N HIS A 446 9.11 22.47 8.07
CA HIS A 446 9.46 23.01 9.39
C HIS A 446 9.51 21.93 10.47
N PRO A 447 10.61 21.76 11.23
CA PRO A 447 10.75 20.69 12.21
C PRO A 447 9.81 20.85 13.42
N THR A 448 9.38 22.08 13.70
CA THR A 448 8.56 22.44 14.87
C THR A 448 7.07 22.61 14.58
N TYR A 449 6.66 22.97 13.35
CA TYR A 449 5.28 23.41 13.09
C TYR A 449 4.62 22.50 12.05
N GLY A 450 3.38 22.08 12.33
CA GLY A 450 2.70 21.16 11.44
C GLY A 450 1.41 20.58 12.00
N ASN A 451 1.12 19.36 11.59
CA ASN A 451 -0.07 18.59 11.96
C ASN A 451 0.34 17.44 12.89
N PHE A 452 -0.62 16.82 13.59
CA PHE A 452 -0.35 15.64 14.42
C PHE A 452 -1.55 14.70 14.51
N SER A 453 -1.29 13.46 14.89
CA SER A 453 -2.31 12.45 15.19
C SER A 453 -1.86 11.58 16.35
N SER A 454 -2.81 11.11 17.16
CA SER A 454 -2.56 10.19 18.25
C SER A 454 -3.68 9.15 18.33
N SER A 455 -3.37 7.96 18.85
CA SER A 455 -4.37 6.95 19.20
C SER A 455 -5.15 7.30 20.48
N ARG A 456 -4.74 8.36 21.19
CA ARG A 456 -5.38 8.83 22.41
C ARG A 456 -5.57 10.36 22.39
N PRO A 457 -6.46 10.88 23.23
CA PRO A 457 -6.62 12.32 23.39
C PRO A 457 -5.39 13.03 24.00
N PRO A 458 -5.22 14.34 23.74
CA PRO A 458 -4.26 15.18 24.45
C PRO A 458 -4.72 15.50 25.88
N ALA A 459 -3.75 15.74 26.77
CA ALA A 459 -3.99 15.95 28.21
C ALA A 459 -4.91 17.13 28.55
N PHE A 460 -4.93 18.19 27.73
CA PHE A 460 -5.87 19.30 27.93
C PHE A 460 -7.36 18.92 27.90
N LEU A 461 -7.72 17.73 27.40
CA LEU A 461 -9.09 17.20 27.43
C LEU A 461 -9.36 16.28 28.63
N ASP A 462 -8.35 15.89 29.41
CA ASP A 462 -8.47 14.85 30.44
C ASP A 462 -9.51 15.21 31.50
N SER A 463 -9.54 16.47 31.96
CA SER A 463 -10.51 16.90 32.96
C SER A 463 -11.96 16.72 32.49
N LEU A 464 -12.24 17.11 31.25
CA LEU A 464 -13.57 16.94 30.66
C LEU A 464 -13.90 15.46 30.47
N TYR A 465 -12.94 14.67 29.99
CA TYR A 465 -13.17 13.27 29.66
C TYR A 465 -13.36 12.40 30.88
N THR A 466 -12.63 12.66 31.96
CA THR A 466 -12.85 12.00 33.25
C THR A 466 -14.24 12.29 33.78
N ALA A 467 -14.69 13.55 33.75
CA ALA A 467 -16.04 13.91 34.17
C ALA A 467 -17.13 13.23 33.33
N LEU A 468 -17.02 13.29 31.99
CA LEU A 468 -17.98 12.66 31.09
C LEU A 468 -18.03 11.13 31.24
N ARG A 469 -16.88 10.48 31.42
CA ARG A 469 -16.82 9.03 31.62
C ARG A 469 -17.48 8.62 32.93
N GLY A 470 -17.14 9.29 34.02
CA GLY A 470 -17.69 8.97 35.33
C GLY A 470 -19.21 9.22 35.39
N ASN A 471 -19.68 10.40 34.95
CA ASN A 471 -21.12 10.70 34.94
C ASN A 471 -21.94 9.75 34.04
N ILE A 472 -21.40 9.33 32.89
CA ILE A 472 -22.08 8.32 32.06
C ILE A 472 -22.00 6.95 32.72
N SER A 473 -20.89 6.61 33.37
CA SER A 473 -20.76 5.34 34.10
C SER A 473 -21.79 5.24 35.22
N ASP A 474 -21.94 6.30 36.03
CA ASP A 474 -22.87 6.36 37.15
C ASP A 474 -24.33 6.17 36.70
N ARG A 475 -24.74 6.88 35.62
CA ARG A 475 -26.07 6.71 35.00
C ARG A 475 -26.32 5.30 34.45
N ASN A 476 -25.25 4.51 34.27
CA ASN A 476 -25.31 3.15 33.76
C ASN A 476 -24.78 2.14 34.78
N GLU A 477 -25.02 2.39 36.08
CA GLU A 477 -24.71 1.45 37.18
C GLU A 477 -23.21 1.07 37.25
N GLY A 478 -22.32 2.05 37.01
CA GLY A 478 -20.87 1.85 37.02
C GLY A 478 -20.32 1.14 35.78
N ALA A 479 -21.11 0.99 34.71
CA ALA A 479 -20.66 0.34 33.49
C ALA A 479 -19.67 1.22 32.68
N ASP A 480 -18.68 0.59 32.05
CA ASP A 480 -17.78 1.26 31.10
C ASP A 480 -18.47 1.43 29.74
N VAL A 481 -19.06 2.61 29.54
CA VAL A 481 -19.89 2.94 28.37
C VAL A 481 -19.17 3.86 27.39
N LEU A 482 -18.38 4.81 27.86
CA LEU A 482 -17.84 5.91 27.04
C LEU A 482 -16.31 5.81 26.93
N SER A 483 -15.80 5.77 25.70
CA SER A 483 -14.37 5.83 25.43
C SER A 483 -14.04 6.98 24.48
N PHE A 484 -12.80 7.48 24.60
CA PHE A 484 -12.24 8.51 23.73
C PHE A 484 -10.97 7.95 23.11
N GLY A 485 -11.00 7.82 21.79
CA GLY A 485 -9.93 7.17 21.04
C GLY A 485 -9.05 8.15 20.28
N TYR A 486 -8.90 7.86 18.99
CA TYR A 486 -8.04 8.60 18.08
C TYR A 486 -8.35 10.11 18.07
N PHE A 487 -7.27 10.90 18.07
CA PHE A 487 -7.29 12.35 17.94
C PHE A 487 -6.41 12.78 16.78
N GLN A 488 -6.82 13.79 16.00
CA GLN A 488 -5.93 14.43 15.04
C GLN A 488 -6.13 15.94 14.96
N GLY A 489 -5.03 16.66 14.83
CA GLY A 489 -5.01 18.08 14.55
C GLY A 489 -4.34 18.34 13.19
N TYR A 490 -4.99 19.07 12.30
CA TYR A 490 -4.38 19.45 11.03
C TYR A 490 -4.93 20.76 10.44
N SER A 491 -4.10 21.48 9.69
CA SER A 491 -4.54 22.67 8.93
C SER A 491 -5.52 22.30 7.81
N ASN A 492 -6.64 23.03 7.70
CA ASN A 492 -7.65 22.83 6.65
C ASN A 492 -7.16 23.17 5.25
N ILE A 493 -6.00 23.79 5.11
CA ILE A 493 -5.28 23.87 3.82
C ILE A 493 -5.15 22.50 3.17
N LYS A 494 -5.00 21.44 3.99
CA LYS A 494 -5.02 20.06 3.53
C LYS A 494 -6.29 19.72 2.74
N ARG A 495 -7.47 20.22 3.12
CA ARG A 495 -8.76 20.00 2.45
C ARG A 495 -8.95 20.91 1.24
N SER A 496 -8.53 22.17 1.33
CA SER A 496 -8.65 23.12 0.21
C SER A 496 -7.77 22.70 -0.97
N VAL A 497 -6.59 22.13 -0.72
CA VAL A 497 -5.72 21.58 -1.78
C VAL A 497 -6.26 20.25 -2.33
N ARG A 498 -6.96 19.44 -1.54
CA ARG A 498 -7.53 18.16 -1.99
C ARG A 498 -8.75 17.71 -1.20
N HIS A 499 -9.77 17.24 -1.91
CA HIS A 499 -10.92 16.55 -1.31
C HIS A 499 -10.61 15.11 -0.85
N SER A 500 -9.49 14.53 -1.29
CA SER A 500 -9.04 13.19 -0.87
C SER A 500 -7.53 13.04 -1.02
N ALA A 501 -6.92 12.08 -0.32
CA ALA A 501 -5.49 11.79 -0.45
C ALA A 501 -5.09 11.36 -1.88
N SER A 502 -6.01 10.72 -2.62
CA SER A 502 -5.76 10.32 -4.00
C SER A 502 -5.80 11.49 -4.98
N ALA A 503 -6.40 12.62 -4.62
CA ALA A 503 -6.53 13.80 -5.48
C ALA A 503 -5.31 14.76 -5.44
N LEU A 504 -4.31 14.51 -4.59
CA LEU A 504 -3.08 15.33 -4.53
C LEU A 504 -2.11 14.95 -5.65
N LEU A 505 -2.00 15.77 -6.69
CA LEU A 505 -1.17 15.47 -7.86
C LEU A 505 0.33 15.45 -7.51
N ALA A 506 0.75 16.31 -6.59
CA ALA A 506 2.13 16.41 -6.12
C ALA A 506 2.69 15.10 -5.51
N THR A 507 1.83 14.13 -5.16
CA THR A 507 2.26 12.83 -4.59
C THR A 507 2.31 11.68 -5.58
N LYS A 508 2.03 11.94 -6.87
CA LYS A 508 1.82 10.88 -7.88
C LYS A 508 3.06 10.50 -8.67
N GLY A 509 4.20 11.15 -8.43
CA GLY A 509 5.44 10.85 -9.15
C GLY A 509 5.35 11.04 -10.67
N TYR A 510 4.47 11.94 -11.13
CA TYR A 510 4.19 12.09 -12.56
C TYR A 510 5.40 12.59 -13.34
N ALA A 511 6.20 13.49 -12.77
CA ALA A 511 7.40 14.00 -13.45
C ALA A 511 8.45 12.90 -13.60
N THR A 512 8.66 12.11 -12.54
CA THR A 512 9.56 10.95 -12.57
C THR A 512 9.11 9.96 -13.65
N ALA A 513 7.84 9.57 -13.63
CA ALA A 513 7.31 8.62 -14.60
C ALA A 513 7.36 9.15 -16.05
N ALA A 514 7.14 10.45 -16.26
CA ALA A 514 7.16 11.06 -17.59
C ALA A 514 8.60 11.18 -18.15
N LEU A 515 9.54 11.64 -17.33
CA LEU A 515 10.87 12.09 -17.77
C LEU A 515 11.96 11.01 -17.67
N THR A 516 11.78 9.98 -16.82
CA THR A 516 12.83 8.98 -16.56
C THR A 516 12.54 7.61 -17.16
N ALA A 517 11.36 7.42 -17.77
CA ALA A 517 11.00 6.16 -18.40
C ALA A 517 11.76 5.97 -19.73
N PRO A 518 12.40 4.81 -19.98
CA PRO A 518 13.15 4.58 -21.22
C PRO A 518 12.28 4.74 -22.47
N THR A 519 12.71 5.61 -23.39
CA THR A 519 11.98 5.91 -24.63
C THR A 519 11.80 4.69 -25.52
N SER A 520 12.86 3.89 -25.67
CA SER A 520 12.85 2.66 -26.48
C SER A 520 11.81 1.65 -26.01
N LEU A 521 11.63 1.51 -24.70
CA LEU A 521 10.70 0.56 -24.10
C LEU A 521 9.27 1.07 -24.04
N THR A 522 9.10 2.33 -23.66
CA THR A 522 7.76 2.91 -23.59
C THR A 522 7.15 2.98 -24.99
N SER A 523 7.96 3.08 -26.03
CA SER A 523 7.51 3.03 -27.42
C SER A 523 7.22 1.61 -27.94
N ALA A 524 7.56 0.56 -27.19
CA ALA A 524 7.41 -0.84 -27.65
C ALA A 524 5.95 -1.31 -27.70
N THR A 525 5.06 -0.70 -26.91
CA THR A 525 3.60 -0.95 -26.98
C THR A 525 2.85 0.37 -27.07
N SER A 526 1.71 0.38 -27.77
CA SER A 526 0.82 1.56 -27.83
C SER A 526 0.42 2.00 -26.42
N TYR A 527 0.03 1.06 -25.56
CA TYR A 527 -0.35 1.35 -24.17
C TYR A 527 0.73 2.11 -23.38
N THR A 528 1.97 1.62 -23.37
CA THR A 528 3.05 2.27 -22.62
C THR A 528 3.46 3.62 -23.21
N ARG A 529 3.35 3.75 -24.54
CA ARG A 529 3.67 4.98 -25.27
C ARG A 529 2.64 6.06 -24.98
N ASP A 530 1.37 5.71 -25.13
CA ASP A 530 0.24 6.62 -24.92
C ASP A 530 0.15 7.01 -23.44
N ARG A 531 0.50 6.11 -22.51
CA ARG A 531 0.63 6.43 -21.09
C ARG A 531 1.74 7.44 -20.83
N ARG A 532 2.94 7.24 -21.38
CA ARG A 532 4.04 8.20 -21.23
C ARG A 532 3.68 9.57 -21.83
N GLU A 533 3.11 9.58 -23.03
CA GLU A 533 2.72 10.83 -23.70
C GLU A 533 1.67 11.60 -22.89
N ARG A 534 0.69 10.90 -22.32
CA ARG A 534 -0.29 11.49 -21.41
C ARG A 534 0.35 12.12 -20.18
N LEU A 535 1.38 11.48 -19.62
CA LEU A 535 2.12 12.01 -18.47
C LEU A 535 2.98 13.23 -18.84
N LEU A 536 3.62 13.23 -20.02
CA LEU A 536 4.35 14.39 -20.55
C LEU A 536 3.41 15.59 -20.75
N ARG A 537 2.27 15.38 -21.42
CA ARG A 537 1.22 16.41 -21.57
C ARG A 537 0.76 16.96 -20.22
N ARG A 538 0.65 16.11 -19.19
CA ARG A 538 0.26 16.54 -17.84
C ARG A 538 1.28 17.50 -17.21
N ILE A 539 2.56 17.15 -17.23
CA ILE A 539 3.60 18.01 -16.63
C ILE A 539 3.86 19.29 -17.44
N ARG A 540 3.50 19.29 -18.74
CA ARG A 540 3.56 20.47 -19.62
C ARG A 540 2.36 21.40 -19.49
N GLY A 541 1.22 20.90 -19.01
CA GLY A 541 -0.04 21.64 -18.97
C GLY A 541 -0.96 21.38 -20.17
N ASP A 542 -0.52 20.57 -21.14
CA ASP A 542 -1.21 20.33 -22.42
C ASP A 542 -2.48 19.47 -22.31
N LEU A 543 -2.82 19.00 -21.10
CA LEU A 543 -4.11 18.35 -20.85
C LEU A 543 -5.23 19.36 -20.60
N THR A 544 -4.87 20.59 -20.22
CA THR A 544 -5.79 21.70 -19.94
C THR A 544 -5.25 22.97 -20.62
N PRO A 545 -5.25 23.03 -21.97
CA PRO A 545 -4.56 24.10 -22.71
C PRO A 545 -5.10 25.50 -22.40
N GLU A 546 -6.38 25.63 -22.04
CA GLU A 546 -7.00 26.89 -21.64
C GLU A 546 -6.54 27.35 -20.25
N GLN A 547 -6.16 26.39 -19.38
CA GLN A 547 -5.68 26.62 -18.01
C GLN A 547 -4.53 25.64 -17.68
N PRO A 548 -3.32 25.87 -18.22
CA PRO A 548 -2.22 24.89 -18.17
C PRO A 548 -1.82 24.47 -16.75
N GLU A 549 -2.02 25.35 -15.77
CA GLU A 549 -1.76 25.11 -14.37
C GLU A 549 -2.65 24.03 -13.74
N GLU A 550 -3.85 23.75 -14.27
CA GLU A 550 -4.77 22.79 -13.67
C GLU A 550 -4.32 21.33 -13.81
N SER A 551 -3.55 21.02 -14.85
CA SER A 551 -3.00 19.67 -15.05
C SER A 551 -1.59 19.52 -14.50
N LYS A 552 -0.82 20.60 -14.38
CA LYS A 552 0.51 20.61 -13.80
C LYS A 552 0.46 20.33 -12.29
N PRO A 553 1.18 19.32 -11.77
CA PRO A 553 1.03 18.90 -10.37
C PRO A 553 1.21 20.02 -9.35
N PHE A 554 2.35 20.71 -9.37
CA PHE A 554 2.65 21.74 -8.37
C PHE A 554 1.96 23.08 -8.64
N ALA A 555 1.71 23.42 -9.91
CA ALA A 555 1.01 24.65 -10.26
C ALA A 555 -0.47 24.59 -9.84
N ARG A 556 -1.12 23.42 -10.01
CA ARG A 556 -2.47 23.18 -9.53
C ARG A 556 -2.54 23.33 -8.03
N GLU A 557 -1.67 22.66 -7.28
CA GLU A 557 -1.73 22.74 -5.82
C GLU A 557 -1.43 24.16 -5.32
N ARG A 558 -0.53 24.90 -5.98
CA ARG A 558 -0.31 26.34 -5.70
C ARG A 558 -1.59 27.14 -5.92
N ARG A 559 -2.28 26.96 -7.05
CA ARG A 559 -3.55 27.66 -7.31
C ARG A 559 -4.61 27.34 -6.26
N GLN A 560 -4.69 26.09 -5.78
CA GLN A 560 -5.62 25.74 -4.70
C GLN A 560 -5.24 26.42 -3.37
N LEU A 561 -3.94 26.55 -3.08
CA LEU A 561 -3.47 27.33 -1.91
C LEU A 561 -3.86 28.80 -2.04
N ASP A 562 -3.62 29.41 -3.21
CA ASP A 562 -3.92 30.81 -3.47
C ASP A 562 -5.43 31.07 -3.33
N ILE A 563 -6.30 30.18 -3.87
CA ILE A 563 -7.76 30.25 -3.67
C ILE A 563 -8.15 30.12 -2.19
N ALA A 564 -7.51 29.23 -1.43
CA ALA A 564 -7.80 29.06 -0.02
C ALA A 564 -7.42 30.31 0.79
N MET A 565 -6.30 30.96 0.43
CA MET A 565 -5.87 32.22 1.04
C MET A 565 -6.83 33.36 0.71
N GLU A 566 -7.31 33.46 -0.54
CA GLU A 566 -8.27 34.49 -0.97
C GLU A 566 -9.64 34.35 -0.31
N LYS A 567 -10.03 33.12 0.05
CA LYS A 567 -11.32 32.81 0.70
C LYS A 567 -11.23 32.70 2.23
N ASP A 568 -10.08 32.99 2.82
CA ASP A 568 -9.82 32.83 4.25
C ASP A 568 -10.09 31.39 4.78
N GLU A 569 -9.96 30.36 3.93
CA GLU A 569 -10.17 28.94 4.28
C GLU A 569 -8.93 28.33 4.98
N VAL A 570 -8.47 28.97 6.06
CA VAL A 570 -7.16 28.69 6.69
C VAL A 570 -7.25 28.11 8.12
N ALA A 571 -8.44 27.70 8.54
CA ALA A 571 -8.70 27.16 9.88
C ALA A 571 -7.81 25.97 10.24
N TYR A 572 -7.60 25.72 11.54
CA TYR A 572 -6.98 24.50 12.02
C TYR A 572 -8.02 23.56 12.61
N ARG A 573 -8.08 22.33 12.12
CA ARG A 573 -9.10 21.35 12.47
C ARG A 573 -8.58 20.36 13.50
N MET A 574 -9.27 20.27 14.63
CA MET A 574 -9.08 19.27 15.67
C MET A 574 -10.22 18.26 15.60
N GLU A 575 -9.92 16.98 15.55
CA GLU A 575 -10.91 15.91 15.47
C GLU A 575 -10.74 14.94 16.62
N GLN A 576 -11.82 14.74 17.38
CA GLN A 576 -11.90 13.75 18.45
C GLN A 576 -12.88 12.66 18.06
N VAL A 577 -12.43 11.40 18.12
CA VAL A 577 -13.32 10.24 18.05
C VAL A 577 -13.90 9.92 19.43
N VAL A 578 -15.22 9.85 19.50
CA VAL A 578 -16.01 9.44 20.67
C VAL A 578 -16.67 8.11 20.36
N SER A 579 -16.63 7.18 21.31
CA SER A 579 -17.17 5.84 21.15
C SER A 579 -18.04 5.46 22.35
N LEU A 580 -19.24 4.93 22.08
CA LEU A 580 -20.18 4.47 23.09
C LEU A 580 -20.48 2.98 22.92
N HIS A 581 -20.31 2.21 23.99
CA HIS A 581 -20.67 0.80 24.09
C HIS A 581 -22.15 0.64 24.44
N ILE A 582 -23.01 0.76 23.42
CA ILE A 582 -24.48 0.68 23.54
C ILE A 582 -24.96 -0.58 24.29
N ARG A 583 -24.25 -1.71 24.13
CA ARG A 583 -24.56 -2.95 24.86
C ARG A 583 -24.44 -2.84 26.38
N HIS A 584 -23.60 -1.93 26.89
CA HIS A 584 -23.40 -1.71 28.32
C HIS A 584 -24.33 -0.62 28.88
N MET A 585 -24.98 0.17 28.02
CA MET A 585 -25.93 1.18 28.48
C MET A 585 -27.17 0.52 29.11
N HIS A 586 -27.72 1.12 30.16
CA HIS A 586 -28.99 0.69 30.76
C HIS A 586 -30.17 0.94 29.80
N GLY A 587 -31.26 0.19 29.93
CA GLY A 587 -32.39 0.22 28.98
C GLY A 587 -33.00 1.62 28.79
N ALA A 588 -33.20 2.35 29.90
CA ALA A 588 -33.72 3.72 29.89
C ALA A 588 -32.73 4.73 29.25
N GLU A 589 -31.42 4.47 29.35
CA GLU A 589 -30.38 5.35 28.84
C GLU A 589 -30.09 5.15 27.33
N ARG A 590 -30.56 4.05 26.73
CA ARG A 590 -30.33 3.70 25.31
C ARG A 590 -31.18 4.54 24.36
N THR A 591 -30.87 5.83 24.27
CA THR A 591 -31.48 6.78 23.33
C THR A 591 -30.42 7.45 22.46
N PHE A 592 -30.76 7.86 21.25
CA PHE A 592 -29.83 8.62 20.40
C PHE A 592 -29.49 9.99 20.97
N GLU A 593 -30.36 10.55 21.82
CA GLU A 593 -30.10 11.77 22.58
C GLU A 593 -28.90 11.57 23.52
N ASN A 594 -28.92 10.51 24.32
CA ASN A 594 -27.81 10.17 25.22
C ASN A 594 -26.54 9.77 24.46
N VAL A 595 -26.67 9.12 23.29
CA VAL A 595 -25.52 8.78 22.45
C VAL A 595 -24.78 10.01 21.94
N ILE A 596 -25.51 11.07 21.58
CA ILE A 596 -24.93 12.32 21.04
C ILE A 596 -24.58 13.32 22.15
N ARG A 597 -25.12 13.17 23.37
CA ARG A 597 -24.88 14.06 24.51
C ARG A 597 -23.41 14.49 24.72
N PRO A 598 -22.40 13.60 24.62
CA PRO A 598 -20.99 14.01 24.79
C PRO A 598 -20.51 15.12 23.83
N ILE A 599 -21.15 15.27 22.65
CA ILE A 599 -20.80 16.31 21.68
C ILE A 599 -21.01 17.72 22.26
N PHE A 600 -22.05 17.95 23.07
CA PHE A 600 -22.35 19.30 23.58
C PHE A 600 -21.25 19.83 24.49
N GLN A 601 -20.77 19.01 25.42
CA GLN A 601 -19.70 19.41 26.32
C GLN A 601 -18.36 19.60 25.60
N LEU A 602 -18.10 18.80 24.56
CA LEU A 602 -16.97 19.03 23.67
C LEU A 602 -17.07 20.37 22.91
N ILE A 603 -18.23 20.68 22.33
CA ILE A 603 -18.47 21.95 21.63
C ILE A 603 -18.30 23.12 22.61
N ARG A 604 -18.95 23.05 23.78
CA ARG A 604 -18.84 24.05 24.84
C ARG A 604 -17.39 24.23 25.30
N PHE A 605 -16.61 23.15 25.46
CA PHE A 605 -15.18 23.23 25.76
C PHE A 605 -14.41 24.03 24.71
N PHE A 606 -14.59 23.70 23.42
CA PHE A 606 -13.87 24.42 22.35
C PHE A 606 -14.30 25.89 22.21
N LEU A 607 -15.53 26.23 22.59
CA LEU A 607 -16.06 27.60 22.57
C LEU A 607 -15.66 28.45 23.77
N THR A 608 -15.64 27.87 24.98
CA THR A 608 -15.56 28.63 26.24
C THR A 608 -14.27 28.43 27.02
N GLU A 609 -13.51 27.38 26.72
CA GLU A 609 -12.27 27.02 27.43
C GLU A 609 -11.06 27.07 26.50
N HIS A 610 -10.98 28.08 25.62
CA HIS A 610 -9.87 28.19 24.67
C HIS A 610 -8.51 28.30 25.33
N GLU A 611 -8.43 28.88 26.53
CA GLU A 611 -7.21 28.90 27.34
C GLU A 611 -6.60 27.52 27.60
N SER A 612 -7.42 26.47 27.60
CA SER A 612 -7.00 25.08 27.83
C SER A 612 -6.24 24.47 26.65
N TYR A 613 -6.43 24.96 25.41
CA TYR A 613 -5.84 24.32 24.22
C TYR A 613 -5.04 25.26 23.33
N VAL A 614 -5.21 26.58 23.41
CA VAL A 614 -4.54 27.52 22.48
C VAL A 614 -3.02 27.53 22.60
N HIS A 615 -2.47 27.11 23.75
CA HIS A 615 -1.03 27.02 23.98
C HIS A 615 -0.31 26.07 23.00
N ILE A 616 -1.03 25.11 22.39
CA ILE A 616 -0.43 24.22 21.40
C ILE A 616 -0.23 24.89 20.04
N PHE A 617 -0.78 26.09 19.81
CA PHE A 617 -0.77 26.74 18.52
C PHE A 617 0.29 27.81 18.35
N ARG A 618 0.81 27.85 17.13
CA ARG A 618 1.53 28.97 16.57
C ARG A 618 0.63 29.70 15.57
N SER A 619 0.41 30.98 15.81
CA SER A 619 -0.34 31.87 14.93
C SER A 619 0.59 32.53 13.90
N MET A 620 0.18 32.51 12.63
CA MET A 620 0.98 32.95 11.49
C MET A 620 0.16 33.85 10.55
N PRO A 621 0.77 34.89 9.95
CA PRO A 621 0.15 35.62 8.86
C PRO A 621 -0.11 34.69 7.66
N VAL A 622 -1.27 34.85 7.00
CA VAL A 622 -1.67 34.01 5.84
C VAL A 622 -0.67 34.10 4.69
N ASP A 623 -0.07 35.26 4.49
CA ASP A 623 0.95 35.48 3.45
C ASP A 623 2.33 34.90 3.80
N VAL A 624 2.54 34.44 5.05
CA VAL A 624 3.71 33.63 5.46
C VAL A 624 3.37 32.16 5.41
N PHE A 625 2.29 31.73 6.05
CA PHE A 625 1.75 30.38 5.93
C PHE A 625 0.23 30.46 5.67
N PRO A 626 -0.28 29.89 4.57
CA PRO A 626 0.38 28.92 3.68
C PRO A 626 1.26 29.51 2.57
N GLY A 627 1.49 30.84 2.48
CA GLY A 627 2.29 31.46 1.40
C GLY A 627 3.66 30.81 1.11
N ILE A 628 4.35 30.31 2.14
CA ILE A 628 5.61 29.54 1.99
C ILE A 628 5.42 28.24 1.19
N MET A 629 4.27 27.58 1.31
CA MET A 629 3.94 26.40 0.51
C MET A 629 3.76 26.77 -0.96
N SER A 630 3.08 27.88 -1.28
CA SER A 630 2.96 28.39 -2.66
C SER A 630 4.33 28.65 -3.28
N ALA A 631 5.27 29.23 -2.51
CA ALA A 631 6.64 29.46 -2.96
C ALA A 631 7.39 28.15 -3.25
N TYR A 632 7.28 27.14 -2.38
CA TYR A 632 7.90 25.83 -2.65
C TYR A 632 7.26 25.09 -3.83
N CYS A 633 5.93 25.18 -4.00
CA CYS A 633 5.27 24.62 -5.18
C CYS A 633 5.82 25.24 -6.46
N ARG A 634 5.99 26.57 -6.49
CA ARG A 634 6.62 27.27 -7.61
C ARG A 634 8.08 26.84 -7.82
N LEU A 635 8.85 26.68 -6.75
CA LEU A 635 10.23 26.19 -6.81
C LEU A 635 10.31 24.82 -7.49
N PHE A 636 9.46 23.87 -7.09
CA PHE A 636 9.45 22.53 -7.67
C PHE A 636 8.88 22.48 -9.09
N GLU A 637 7.88 23.30 -9.40
CA GLU A 637 7.39 23.49 -10.76
C GLU A 637 8.50 23.95 -11.72
N LEU A 638 9.28 24.95 -11.30
CA LEU A 638 10.40 25.49 -12.07
C LEU A 638 11.55 24.49 -12.21
N ALA A 639 11.91 23.81 -11.12
CA ALA A 639 12.92 22.75 -11.15
C ALA A 639 12.55 21.61 -12.11
N ILE A 640 11.29 21.18 -12.13
CA ILE A 640 10.80 20.14 -13.06
C ILE A 640 10.77 20.67 -14.50
N SER A 641 10.42 21.94 -14.69
CA SER A 641 10.45 22.57 -16.02
C SER A 641 11.87 22.62 -16.60
N GLU A 642 12.89 22.89 -15.77
CA GLU A 642 14.29 22.80 -16.19
C GLU A 642 14.70 21.36 -16.51
N MET A 643 14.22 20.37 -15.76
CA MET A 643 14.44 18.95 -16.09
C MET A 643 13.74 18.53 -17.39
N GLU A 644 12.54 19.05 -17.66
CA GLU A 644 11.83 18.81 -18.93
C GLU A 644 12.60 19.40 -20.11
N ARG A 645 13.11 20.62 -19.98
CA ARG A 645 13.96 21.26 -21.00
C ARG A 645 15.19 20.41 -21.32
N ARG A 646 15.83 19.84 -20.29
CA ARG A 646 16.99 18.94 -20.45
C ARG A 646 16.61 17.60 -21.07
N TYR A 647 15.47 17.06 -20.70
CA TYR A 647 14.91 15.85 -21.32
C TYR A 647 14.72 16.05 -22.83
N VAL A 648 14.13 17.17 -23.24
CA VAL A 648 13.94 17.53 -24.64
C VAL A 648 15.29 17.70 -25.36
N ALA A 649 16.25 18.38 -24.72
CA ALA A 649 17.60 18.55 -25.28
C ALA A 649 18.36 17.21 -25.44
N GLY A 650 18.07 16.21 -24.60
CA GLY A 650 18.63 14.86 -24.68
C GLY A 650 18.07 14.00 -25.82
N GLY A 651 16.96 14.41 -26.45
CA GLY A 651 16.35 13.70 -27.57
C GLY A 651 15.95 12.27 -27.23
N GLU A 652 16.34 11.30 -28.07
CA GLU A 652 16.02 9.88 -27.86
C GLU A 652 16.57 9.30 -26.55
N ARG A 653 17.66 9.87 -26.03
CA ARG A 653 18.28 9.42 -24.77
C ARG A 653 17.53 9.92 -23.53
N GLY A 654 16.76 11.00 -23.65
CA GLY A 654 16.07 11.63 -22.52
C GLY A 654 17.05 12.13 -21.47
N LEU A 655 16.68 11.99 -20.19
CA LEU A 655 17.51 12.38 -19.04
C LEU A 655 18.63 11.36 -18.76
N ASP A 656 19.78 11.87 -18.33
CA ASP A 656 20.84 11.04 -17.75
C ASP A 656 20.44 10.50 -16.37
N LEU A 657 21.30 9.65 -15.78
CA LEU A 657 21.02 9.02 -14.50
C LEU A 657 20.88 10.02 -13.35
N ALA A 658 21.73 11.05 -13.32
CA ALA A 658 21.73 12.04 -12.26
C ALA A 658 20.48 12.94 -12.34
N HIS A 659 20.11 13.43 -13.52
CA HIS A 659 18.85 14.15 -13.69
C HIS A 659 17.63 13.27 -13.42
N SER A 660 17.68 11.98 -13.78
CA SER A 660 16.59 11.03 -13.46
C SER A 660 16.37 10.89 -11.96
N GLU A 661 17.46 10.69 -11.19
CA GLU A 661 17.37 10.66 -9.72
C GLU A 661 16.97 12.03 -9.15
N GLY A 662 17.44 13.13 -9.74
CA GLY A 662 17.04 14.48 -9.37
C GLY A 662 15.53 14.69 -9.45
N VAL A 663 14.89 14.32 -10.57
CA VAL A 663 13.43 14.40 -10.72
C VAL A 663 12.71 13.57 -9.65
N ALA A 664 13.20 12.36 -9.36
CA ALA A 664 12.63 11.51 -8.32
C ALA A 664 12.74 12.14 -6.92
N VAL A 665 13.87 12.78 -6.61
CA VAL A 665 14.04 13.54 -5.35
C VAL A 665 13.06 14.72 -5.28
N LEU A 666 12.89 15.48 -6.36
CA LEU A 666 11.96 16.61 -6.43
C LEU A 666 10.50 16.18 -6.21
N ASP A 667 10.02 15.13 -6.90
CA ASP A 667 8.67 14.60 -6.71
C ASP A 667 8.43 14.14 -5.27
N ARG A 668 9.42 13.48 -4.66
CA ARG A 668 9.36 12.98 -3.28
C ARG A 668 9.30 14.13 -2.27
N LEU A 669 10.16 15.13 -2.40
CA LEU A 669 10.15 16.32 -1.55
C LEU A 669 8.87 17.14 -1.72
N GLY A 670 8.38 17.27 -2.95
CA GLY A 670 7.12 17.91 -3.25
C GLY A 670 5.93 17.26 -2.55
N GLY A 671 5.88 15.92 -2.52
CA GLY A 671 4.88 15.18 -1.74
C GLY A 671 5.03 15.35 -0.22
N TYR A 672 6.27 15.52 0.27
CA TYR A 672 6.54 15.71 1.70
C TYR A 672 6.04 17.06 2.24
N ILE A 673 6.10 18.15 1.44
CA ILE A 673 5.62 19.49 1.86
C ILE A 673 4.21 19.46 2.44
N PHE A 674 3.30 18.76 1.75
CA PHE A 674 1.89 18.72 2.11
C PHE A 674 1.56 17.67 3.16
N THR A 675 2.34 16.58 3.20
CA THR A 675 1.98 15.41 4.00
C THR A 675 2.76 15.29 5.30
N GLY A 676 4.00 15.82 5.35
CA GLY A 676 4.94 15.62 6.45
C GLY A 676 5.30 14.14 6.69
N HIS A 677 4.92 13.23 5.79
CA HIS A 677 4.96 11.79 6.05
C HIS A 677 6.31 11.17 5.61
N GLU A 678 6.98 10.46 6.53
CA GLU A 678 8.34 9.92 6.31
C GLU A 678 8.48 8.96 5.12
N ARG A 679 7.40 8.33 4.65
CA ARG A 679 7.38 7.51 3.42
C ARG A 679 7.93 8.25 2.17
N HIS A 680 7.79 9.57 2.14
CA HIS A 680 8.34 10.40 1.06
C HIS A 680 9.84 10.61 1.21
N LEU A 681 10.44 10.24 2.35
CA LEU A 681 11.82 10.44 2.71
C LEU A 681 12.58 9.11 2.87
N PRO A 682 12.83 8.37 1.76
CA PRO A 682 13.57 7.11 1.81
C PRO A 682 14.99 7.35 2.37
N LYS A 683 15.19 6.92 3.63
CA LYS A 683 16.39 7.23 4.42
C LYS A 683 17.67 6.73 3.76
N THR A 684 17.59 5.61 3.05
CA THR A 684 18.71 5.02 2.32
C THR A 684 19.36 5.99 1.35
N VAL A 685 18.58 6.82 0.64
CA VAL A 685 19.10 7.76 -0.36
C VAL A 685 19.19 9.19 0.17
N LEU A 686 18.15 9.68 0.86
CA LEU A 686 18.10 11.09 1.28
C LEU A 686 18.99 11.42 2.48
N ARG A 687 19.42 10.44 3.29
CA ARG A 687 20.38 10.67 4.38
C ARG A 687 21.78 10.98 3.81
N PRO A 688 22.37 10.14 2.92
CA PRO A 688 23.64 10.47 2.25
C PRO A 688 23.64 11.82 1.56
N LEU A 689 22.53 12.22 0.91
CA LEU A 689 22.39 13.52 0.24
C LEU A 689 22.38 14.72 1.21
N GLY A 690 22.43 14.50 2.53
CA GLY A 690 22.31 15.54 3.55
C GLY A 690 20.91 16.15 3.68
N THR A 691 19.94 15.65 2.91
CA THR A 691 18.57 16.18 2.86
C THR A 691 17.86 16.01 4.20
N LEU A 692 17.95 14.83 4.83
CA LEU A 692 17.25 14.58 6.10
C LEU A 692 17.76 15.48 7.23
N ASP A 693 19.08 15.65 7.34
CA ASP A 693 19.68 16.45 8.39
C ASP A 693 19.38 17.94 8.16
N SER A 694 19.42 18.38 6.91
CA SER A 694 19.02 19.74 6.52
C SER A 694 17.54 20.04 6.78
N LEU A 695 16.64 19.06 6.57
CA LEU A 695 15.23 19.21 6.91
C LEU A 695 15.02 19.27 8.44
N ARG A 696 15.70 18.41 9.18
CA ARG A 696 15.57 18.33 10.64
C ARG A 696 16.13 19.56 11.36
N ALA A 697 17.26 20.08 10.92
CA ALA A 697 17.94 21.21 11.54
C ALA A 697 17.57 22.55 10.90
N GLY A 698 17.59 22.62 9.57
CA GLY A 698 17.49 23.88 8.82
C GLY A 698 16.13 24.20 8.21
N ALA A 699 15.17 23.27 8.27
CA ALA A 699 13.90 23.34 7.54
C ALA A 699 14.06 23.56 6.02
N TRP A 700 15.16 23.04 5.43
CA TRP A 700 15.49 23.26 4.03
C TRP A 700 15.76 21.95 3.29
N PRO A 701 15.18 21.73 2.09
CA PRO A 701 15.34 20.49 1.33
C PRO A 701 16.65 20.47 0.50
N TYR A 702 17.79 20.51 1.18
CA TYR A 702 19.11 20.49 0.56
C TYR A 702 19.41 19.17 -0.17
N ILE A 703 20.12 19.25 -1.30
CA ILE A 703 20.64 18.12 -2.07
C ILE A 703 22.14 18.33 -2.25
N ASP A 704 22.97 17.41 -1.72
CA ASP A 704 24.43 17.53 -1.82
C ASP A 704 24.94 17.45 -3.27
N PRO A 705 25.46 18.55 -3.88
CA PRO A 705 25.99 18.53 -5.23
C PRO A 705 27.23 17.63 -5.37
N ALA A 706 27.93 17.33 -4.27
CA ALA A 706 29.08 16.42 -4.30
C ALA A 706 28.67 14.94 -4.52
N LEU A 707 27.40 14.60 -4.29
CA LEU A 707 26.86 13.25 -4.52
C LEU A 707 25.91 13.20 -5.72
N LEU A 708 25.09 14.25 -5.87
CA LEU A 708 24.10 14.37 -6.95
C LEU A 708 24.12 15.79 -7.51
N ASP A 709 24.84 15.99 -8.62
CA ASP A 709 24.91 17.28 -9.27
C ASP A 709 23.74 17.50 -10.25
N LEU A 710 22.86 18.46 -9.95
CA LEU A 710 21.72 18.89 -10.76
C LEU A 710 22.06 20.10 -11.64
N CYS A 711 23.21 20.75 -11.48
CA CYS A 711 23.56 22.00 -12.16
C CYS A 711 24.58 21.93 -13.32
N PRO A 712 25.06 20.79 -13.85
CA PRO A 712 26.09 20.86 -14.88
C PRO A 712 25.52 21.47 -16.16
N ALA A 713 26.15 22.57 -16.57
CA ALA A 713 25.85 23.30 -17.79
C ALA A 713 26.81 22.84 -18.91
N GLY A 714 26.26 22.48 -20.08
CA GLY A 714 27.03 22.16 -21.29
C GLY A 714 27.29 20.66 -21.50
N ALA A 715 28.35 20.33 -22.25
CA ALA A 715 28.68 18.96 -22.69
C ALA A 715 29.21 18.02 -21.59
N ALA A 716 29.23 18.46 -20.33
CA ALA A 716 29.58 17.63 -19.17
C ALA A 716 28.31 16.98 -18.60
N SER A 717 28.27 15.64 -18.57
CA SER A 717 27.17 14.86 -17.99
C SER A 717 26.98 15.22 -16.52
N ALA A 718 25.73 15.22 -16.04
CA ALA A 718 25.51 15.31 -14.60
C ALA A 718 26.14 14.13 -13.87
N VAL A 719 26.81 14.45 -12.77
CA VAL A 719 27.64 13.50 -12.03
C VAL A 719 26.86 13.03 -10.82
N ILE A 720 26.55 11.74 -10.83
CA ILE A 720 26.19 10.98 -9.64
C ILE A 720 27.44 10.24 -9.17
N ASP A 721 27.84 10.46 -7.92
CA ASP A 721 28.98 9.75 -7.34
C ASP A 721 28.58 8.31 -6.98
N THR A 722 28.66 7.42 -7.97
CA THR A 722 28.32 5.99 -7.81
C THR A 722 29.21 5.23 -6.83
N SER A 723 30.35 5.81 -6.40
CA SER A 723 31.23 5.20 -5.40
C SER A 723 30.71 5.39 -3.99
N ARG A 724 30.15 6.59 -3.70
CA ARG A 724 29.54 6.94 -2.41
C ARG A 724 28.02 6.73 -2.39
N TRP A 725 27.41 6.44 -3.54
CA TRP A 725 25.97 6.20 -3.64
C TRP A 725 25.53 4.91 -2.92
N PRO A 726 24.38 4.90 -2.23
CA PRO A 726 23.84 3.72 -1.54
C PRO A 726 23.66 2.49 -2.42
N ARG A 727 23.97 1.32 -1.84
CA ARG A 727 23.84 0.01 -2.50
C ARG A 727 22.96 -0.94 -1.70
N SER A 728 22.24 -1.79 -2.40
CA SER A 728 21.46 -2.88 -1.81
C SER A 728 22.40 -3.87 -1.15
N ALA A 729 22.15 -4.19 0.13
CA ALA A 729 22.91 -5.21 0.85
C ALA A 729 22.76 -6.61 0.22
N LYS A 730 21.61 -6.87 -0.44
CA LYS A 730 21.32 -8.17 -1.07
C LYS A 730 22.03 -8.33 -2.41
N THR A 731 22.03 -7.29 -3.25
CA THR A 731 22.47 -7.40 -4.66
C THR A 731 23.72 -6.59 -4.99
N GLY A 732 24.20 -5.71 -4.09
CA GLY A 732 25.32 -4.79 -4.34
C GLY A 732 25.01 -3.68 -5.37
N ARG A 733 23.81 -3.66 -5.95
CA ARG A 733 23.37 -2.68 -6.96
C ARG A 733 23.00 -1.35 -6.32
N LEU A 734 23.09 -0.26 -7.07
CA LEU A 734 22.65 1.05 -6.59
C LEU A 734 21.17 1.06 -6.21
N VAL A 735 20.84 1.74 -5.12
CA VAL A 735 19.46 2.01 -4.73
C VAL A 735 19.01 3.30 -5.42
N LEU A 736 18.06 3.20 -6.36
CA LEU A 736 17.65 4.31 -7.23
C LEU A 736 16.16 4.63 -7.03
N LEU A 737 15.87 5.91 -6.76
CA LEU A 737 14.52 6.38 -6.48
C LEU A 737 13.65 6.37 -7.74
N HIS A 738 14.18 6.81 -8.89
CA HIS A 738 13.37 6.89 -10.12
C HIS A 738 12.91 5.50 -10.57
N VAL A 739 13.77 4.49 -10.42
CA VAL A 739 13.46 3.08 -10.72
C VAL A 739 12.29 2.58 -9.89
N SER A 740 12.26 2.93 -8.59
CA SER A 740 11.17 2.53 -7.70
C SER A 740 9.83 3.15 -8.11
N GLU A 741 9.83 4.39 -8.60
CA GLU A 741 8.63 5.09 -9.06
C GLU A 741 8.11 4.52 -10.39
N LEU A 742 9.01 4.17 -11.31
CA LEU A 742 8.64 3.54 -12.59
C LEU A 742 7.86 2.23 -12.38
N ARG A 743 8.11 1.49 -11.28
CA ARG A 743 7.37 0.26 -10.96
C ARG A 743 5.88 0.53 -10.83
N HIS A 744 5.52 1.62 -10.15
CA HIS A 744 4.12 2.00 -9.93
C HIS A 744 3.41 2.38 -11.23
N HIS A 745 4.10 3.05 -12.15
CA HIS A 745 3.49 3.55 -13.38
C HIS A 745 3.54 2.56 -14.55
N TYR A 746 4.54 1.69 -14.61
CA TYR A 746 4.82 0.88 -15.79
C TYR A 746 4.98 -0.62 -15.50
N GLY A 747 5.11 -1.01 -14.23
CA GLY A 747 5.29 -2.39 -13.80
C GLY A 747 6.73 -2.90 -13.95
N ASP A 748 6.95 -4.14 -13.50
CA ASP A 748 8.29 -4.71 -13.29
C ASP A 748 9.13 -4.87 -14.54
N ARG A 749 8.51 -4.96 -15.72
CA ARG A 749 9.24 -5.13 -16.98
C ARG A 749 10.07 -3.89 -17.34
N ILE A 750 9.47 -2.70 -17.25
CA ILE A 750 10.17 -1.44 -17.55
C ILE A 750 11.25 -1.18 -16.49
N VAL A 751 10.94 -1.46 -15.23
CA VAL A 751 11.88 -1.36 -14.10
C VAL A 751 13.08 -2.25 -14.29
N SER A 752 12.86 -3.54 -14.53
CA SER A 752 13.92 -4.53 -14.74
C SER A 752 14.87 -4.11 -15.85
N HIS A 753 14.31 -3.61 -16.97
CA HIS A 753 15.15 -3.14 -18.07
C HIS A 753 15.91 -1.85 -17.72
N ARG A 754 15.29 -0.90 -17.00
CA ARG A 754 15.99 0.32 -16.57
C ARG A 754 17.13 -0.01 -15.61
N GLU A 755 16.91 -0.91 -14.65
CA GLU A 755 17.96 -1.42 -13.75
C GLU A 755 19.09 -2.10 -14.53
N THR A 756 18.74 -2.92 -15.52
CA THR A 756 19.69 -3.56 -16.44
C THR A 756 20.55 -2.52 -17.15
N GLU A 757 19.91 -1.59 -17.85
CA GLU A 757 20.58 -0.53 -18.62
C GLU A 757 21.58 0.26 -17.73
N ILE A 758 21.13 0.67 -16.54
CA ILE A 758 21.96 1.42 -15.60
C ILE A 758 23.13 0.57 -15.10
N TRP A 759 22.87 -0.69 -14.74
CA TRP A 759 23.92 -1.57 -14.26
C TRP A 759 25.01 -1.80 -15.32
N PHE A 760 24.61 -2.13 -16.55
CA PHE A 760 25.56 -2.37 -17.64
C PHE A 760 26.30 -1.10 -18.09
N SER A 761 25.65 0.06 -18.04
CA SER A 761 26.33 1.33 -18.30
C SER A 761 27.39 1.67 -17.24
N GLN A 762 27.17 1.30 -15.97
CA GLN A 762 28.13 1.52 -14.86
C GLN A 762 29.28 0.54 -14.82
N LEU A 763 29.01 -0.72 -15.16
CA LEU A 763 30.02 -1.77 -15.27
C LEU A 763 31.08 -1.46 -16.35
N GLY A 764 30.75 -0.59 -17.31
CA GLY A 764 31.60 -0.26 -18.45
C GLY A 764 31.81 -1.46 -19.39
N ARG A 765 32.50 -1.24 -20.52
CA ARG A 765 32.81 -2.33 -21.49
C ARG A 765 33.75 -3.40 -20.93
N ASP A 766 34.26 -3.20 -19.71
CA ASP A 766 35.37 -3.95 -19.13
C ASP A 766 34.95 -4.95 -18.05
N ALA A 767 33.70 -4.87 -17.54
CA ALA A 767 33.22 -5.75 -16.47
C ALA A 767 33.23 -7.24 -16.81
N PHE A 768 33.08 -7.60 -18.08
CA PHE A 768 33.10 -9.00 -18.54
C PHE A 768 34.47 -9.44 -19.08
N ARG A 769 35.56 -8.69 -18.79
CA ARG A 769 36.92 -9.07 -19.21
C ARG A 769 37.44 -10.35 -18.53
N SER A 770 36.85 -10.75 -17.39
CA SER A 770 37.21 -11.98 -16.69
C SER A 770 36.14 -13.05 -16.80
N HIS A 771 36.56 -14.30 -17.01
CA HIS A 771 35.65 -15.46 -17.03
C HIS A 771 34.89 -15.63 -15.70
N ALA A 772 35.49 -15.22 -14.57
CA ALA A 772 34.87 -15.27 -13.25
C ALA A 772 33.63 -14.37 -13.19
N ALA A 773 33.73 -13.11 -13.63
CA ALA A 773 32.62 -12.16 -13.62
C ALA A 773 31.44 -12.62 -14.53
N VAL A 774 31.75 -13.20 -15.69
CA VAL A 774 30.73 -13.76 -16.60
C VAL A 774 30.02 -14.96 -15.96
N THR A 775 30.76 -15.80 -15.24
CA THR A 775 30.22 -16.99 -14.55
C THR A 775 29.35 -16.59 -13.36
N GLU A 776 29.77 -15.59 -12.60
CA GLU A 776 29.03 -15.03 -11.48
C GLU A 776 27.70 -14.41 -11.97
N PHE A 777 27.75 -13.56 -12.99
CA PHE A 777 26.56 -12.99 -13.64
C PHE A 777 25.60 -14.08 -14.13
N ALA A 778 26.10 -15.09 -14.84
CA ALA A 778 25.27 -16.17 -15.34
C ALA A 778 24.61 -16.97 -14.20
N THR A 779 25.31 -17.13 -13.08
CA THR A 779 24.79 -17.81 -11.89
C THR A 779 23.68 -16.98 -11.23
N GLU A 780 23.89 -15.66 -11.07
CA GLU A 780 22.89 -14.72 -10.55
C GLU A 780 21.67 -14.67 -11.47
N LEU A 781 21.87 -14.52 -12.78
CA LEU A 781 20.79 -14.49 -13.79
C LEU A 781 19.89 -15.74 -13.68
N LEU A 782 20.49 -16.91 -13.52
CA LEU A 782 19.75 -18.16 -13.43
C LEU A 782 19.02 -18.30 -12.10
N ARG A 783 19.70 -18.02 -10.98
CA ARG A 783 19.14 -18.21 -9.62
C ARG A 783 18.10 -17.16 -9.25
N GLU A 784 18.36 -15.90 -9.54
CA GLU A 784 17.54 -14.78 -9.08
C GLU A 784 16.42 -14.43 -10.08
N MET A 785 16.56 -14.78 -11.37
CA MET A 785 15.56 -14.42 -12.39
C MET A 785 14.99 -15.62 -13.14
N TRP A 786 15.81 -16.43 -13.79
CA TRP A 786 15.30 -17.52 -14.64
C TRP A 786 14.50 -18.55 -13.84
N ILE A 787 15.04 -19.05 -12.72
CA ILE A 787 14.38 -20.06 -11.87
C ILE A 787 13.05 -19.50 -11.32
N PRO A 788 13.00 -18.34 -10.63
CA PRO A 788 11.76 -17.80 -10.08
C PRO A 788 10.70 -17.49 -11.15
N GLN A 789 11.08 -16.84 -12.25
CA GLN A 789 10.13 -16.48 -13.31
C GLN A 789 9.58 -17.72 -14.03
N THR A 790 10.40 -18.76 -14.20
CA THR A 790 9.96 -20.03 -14.80
C THR A 790 9.04 -20.81 -13.85
N LYS A 791 9.32 -20.80 -12.54
CA LYS A 791 8.42 -21.35 -11.51
C LYS A 791 7.04 -20.69 -11.55
N LEU A 792 7.01 -19.35 -11.50
CA LEU A 792 5.78 -18.57 -11.55
C LEU A 792 4.97 -18.87 -12.81
N PHE A 793 5.64 -18.98 -13.96
CA PHE A 793 4.97 -19.37 -15.21
C PHE A 793 4.37 -20.77 -15.13
N ILE A 794 5.13 -21.79 -14.73
CA ILE A 794 4.64 -23.18 -14.68
C ILE A 794 3.49 -23.29 -13.68
N GLY A 795 3.65 -22.75 -12.47
CA GLY A 795 2.63 -22.80 -11.42
C GLY A 795 1.34 -22.09 -11.80
N SER A 796 1.42 -20.89 -12.39
CA SER A 796 0.23 -20.17 -12.88
C SER A 796 -0.48 -20.92 -14.01
N GLN A 797 0.26 -21.49 -14.97
CA GLN A 797 -0.32 -22.26 -16.06
C GLN A 797 -0.99 -23.55 -15.57
N LEU A 798 -0.37 -24.27 -14.64
CA LEU A 798 -0.95 -25.47 -14.04
C LEU A 798 -2.23 -25.14 -13.26
N ARG A 799 -2.21 -24.10 -12.41
CA ARG A 799 -3.41 -23.63 -11.69
C ARG A 799 -4.53 -23.22 -12.64
N ARG A 800 -4.20 -22.50 -13.72
CA ARG A 800 -5.19 -22.11 -14.74
C ARG A 800 -5.84 -23.33 -15.40
N ARG A 801 -5.02 -24.30 -15.82
CA ARG A 801 -5.51 -25.56 -16.43
C ARG A 801 -6.35 -26.41 -15.48
N LEU A 802 -6.09 -26.36 -14.17
CA LEU A 802 -6.95 -26.98 -13.14
C LEU A 802 -8.31 -26.29 -12.99
N GLN A 803 -8.39 -24.99 -13.31
CA GLN A 803 -9.58 -24.16 -13.16
C GLN A 803 -10.50 -24.17 -14.40
N GLU A 804 -9.94 -24.23 -15.62
CA GLU A 804 -10.65 -24.20 -16.91
C GLU A 804 -11.44 -25.49 -17.25
N GLY A 805 -12.30 -25.99 -16.35
CA GLY A 805 -13.00 -27.27 -16.48
C GLY A 805 -13.82 -27.44 -17.78
N GLY A 806 -13.54 -28.54 -18.52
CA GLY A 806 -14.35 -29.11 -19.61
C GLY A 806 -13.61 -29.30 -20.94
N ASP A 807 -13.23 -30.55 -21.29
CA ASP A 807 -13.37 -31.05 -22.66
C ASP A 807 -14.61 -31.93 -22.67
N ALA A 808 -15.41 -31.87 -23.73
CA ALA A 808 -16.61 -32.65 -23.93
C ALA A 808 -16.29 -34.17 -23.89
N GLY A 809 -16.44 -34.80 -22.72
CA GLY A 809 -16.36 -36.25 -22.56
C GLY A 809 -15.57 -36.80 -21.35
N GLY A 810 -14.91 -35.97 -20.54
CA GLY A 810 -14.13 -36.42 -19.37
C GLY A 810 -14.84 -36.27 -18.03
N ILE A 811 -14.60 -37.19 -17.09
CA ILE A 811 -15.06 -37.10 -15.69
C ILE A 811 -14.52 -35.80 -15.05
N PRO A 812 -15.36 -34.93 -14.47
CA PRO A 812 -14.90 -33.70 -13.83
C PRO A 812 -13.98 -33.98 -12.64
N THR A 813 -12.83 -33.31 -12.58
CA THR A 813 -11.92 -33.34 -11.43
C THR A 813 -12.63 -32.80 -10.18
N THR A 814 -12.64 -33.59 -9.09
CA THR A 814 -13.31 -33.21 -7.85
C THR A 814 -12.60 -32.08 -7.13
N SER A 815 -13.30 -31.39 -6.22
CA SER A 815 -12.73 -30.30 -5.41
C SER A 815 -11.50 -30.76 -4.60
N GLY A 816 -11.57 -31.96 -4.00
CA GLY A 816 -10.45 -32.54 -3.25
C GLY A 816 -9.22 -32.87 -4.12
N GLN A 817 -9.44 -33.37 -5.35
CA GLN A 817 -8.37 -33.62 -6.31
C GLN A 817 -7.70 -32.32 -6.78
N LYS A 818 -8.49 -31.26 -7.01
CA LYS A 818 -7.95 -29.93 -7.34
C LYS A 818 -7.12 -29.35 -6.20
N GLU A 819 -7.54 -29.55 -4.95
CA GLU A 819 -6.81 -29.07 -3.79
C GLU A 819 -5.48 -29.81 -3.60
N ALA A 820 -5.48 -31.15 -3.74
CA ALA A 820 -4.25 -31.94 -3.72
C ALA A 820 -3.23 -31.47 -4.79
N CYS A 821 -3.71 -31.16 -6.00
CA CYS A 821 -2.87 -30.61 -7.06
C CYS A 821 -2.30 -29.22 -6.70
N LYS A 822 -3.09 -28.33 -6.08
CA LYS A 822 -2.60 -27.01 -5.65
C LYS A 822 -1.55 -27.11 -4.56
N VAL A 823 -1.71 -28.05 -3.61
CA VAL A 823 -0.72 -28.31 -2.56
C VAL A 823 0.60 -28.75 -3.20
N ALA A 824 0.56 -29.67 -4.17
CA ALA A 824 1.74 -30.12 -4.89
C ALA A 824 2.44 -28.98 -5.66
N ILE A 825 1.68 -28.12 -6.36
CA ILE A 825 2.23 -26.94 -7.05
C ILE A 825 2.91 -25.99 -6.06
N THR A 826 2.26 -25.71 -4.93
CA THR A 826 2.78 -24.77 -3.91
C THR A 826 4.04 -25.32 -3.23
N ALA A 827 4.05 -26.62 -2.91
CA ALA A 827 5.23 -27.28 -2.37
C ALA A 827 6.42 -27.26 -3.36
N TRP A 828 6.15 -27.45 -4.65
CA TRP A 828 7.17 -27.37 -5.69
C TRP A 828 7.71 -25.94 -5.91
N GLU A 829 6.84 -24.92 -5.88
CA GLU A 829 7.27 -23.52 -5.99
C GLU A 829 8.21 -23.12 -4.84
N ALA A 830 7.91 -23.57 -3.61
CA ALA A 830 8.73 -23.32 -2.43
C ALA A 830 10.05 -24.12 -2.41
N ALA A 831 10.15 -25.21 -3.17
CA ALA A 831 11.30 -26.11 -3.12
C ALA A 831 12.56 -25.50 -3.80
N PRO A 832 13.73 -25.47 -3.13
CA PRO A 832 14.96 -24.96 -3.73
C PRO A 832 15.47 -25.88 -4.87
N ASP A 833 15.12 -27.16 -4.85
CA ASP A 833 15.49 -28.19 -5.82
C ASP A 833 14.44 -28.40 -6.94
N ALA A 834 13.54 -27.44 -7.17
CA ALA A 834 12.37 -27.57 -8.04
C ALA A 834 12.67 -28.08 -9.47
N PHE A 835 13.83 -27.75 -10.03
CA PHE A 835 14.23 -28.17 -11.39
C PHE A 835 15.06 -29.46 -11.43
N THR A 836 15.08 -30.24 -10.35
CA THR A 836 15.64 -31.60 -10.32
C THR A 836 14.62 -32.63 -10.79
N SER A 837 15.10 -33.81 -11.23
CA SER A 837 14.26 -34.94 -11.61
C SER A 837 13.42 -35.44 -10.42
N LYS A 838 13.98 -35.38 -9.20
CA LYS A 838 13.28 -35.75 -7.96
C LYS A 838 12.09 -34.82 -7.68
N ALA A 839 12.29 -33.51 -7.79
CA ALA A 839 11.22 -32.55 -7.58
C ALA A 839 10.15 -32.62 -8.68
N LEU A 840 10.55 -32.87 -9.93
CA LEU A 840 9.62 -33.12 -11.04
C LEU A 840 8.76 -34.35 -10.79
N GLN A 841 9.35 -35.44 -10.31
CA GLN A 841 8.62 -36.66 -9.99
C GLN A 841 7.55 -36.40 -8.92
N ARG A 842 7.93 -35.74 -7.81
CA ARG A 842 6.98 -35.36 -6.75
C ARG A 842 5.86 -34.46 -7.27
N LEU A 843 6.18 -33.48 -8.12
CA LEU A 843 5.18 -32.61 -8.74
C LEU A 843 4.23 -33.42 -9.64
N THR A 844 4.76 -34.31 -10.47
CA THR A 844 3.97 -35.14 -11.40
C THR A 844 3.06 -36.10 -10.64
N GLU A 845 3.56 -36.76 -9.59
CA GLU A 845 2.77 -37.61 -8.69
C GLU A 845 1.63 -36.79 -8.04
N GLY A 846 1.94 -35.62 -7.50
CA GLY A 846 0.96 -34.73 -6.89
C GLY A 846 -0.06 -34.12 -7.85
N LEU A 847 0.23 -34.06 -9.15
CA LEU A 847 -0.67 -33.60 -10.21
C LEU A 847 -1.53 -34.72 -10.83
N THR A 848 -1.24 -36.00 -10.53
CA THR A 848 -2.00 -37.17 -11.03
C THR A 848 -3.52 -37.04 -10.80
N PRO A 849 -4.00 -36.53 -9.64
CA PRO A 849 -5.43 -36.33 -9.41
C PRO A 849 -6.10 -35.33 -10.36
N GLY A 850 -5.33 -34.40 -10.96
CA GLY A 850 -5.82 -33.35 -11.86
C GLY A 850 -6.08 -33.82 -13.30
N GLY A 851 -5.76 -35.08 -13.61
CA GLY A 851 -5.98 -35.68 -14.92
C GLY A 851 -4.99 -35.26 -16.01
N PRO A 852 -5.16 -35.74 -17.26
CA PRO A 852 -4.17 -35.65 -18.33
C PRO A 852 -3.79 -34.20 -18.75
N ARG A 853 -4.61 -33.19 -18.45
CA ARG A 853 -4.37 -31.79 -18.83
C ARG A 853 -3.23 -31.11 -18.06
N VAL A 854 -2.92 -31.63 -16.86
CA VAL A 854 -1.84 -31.11 -15.99
C VAL A 854 -0.65 -32.05 -15.92
N VAL A 855 -0.73 -33.21 -16.57
CA VAL A 855 0.39 -34.15 -16.65
C VAL A 855 1.53 -33.49 -17.41
N MET A 856 2.71 -33.54 -16.79
CA MET A 856 3.95 -33.08 -17.39
C MET A 856 4.60 -34.27 -18.09
N ALA A 857 4.76 -34.18 -19.41
CA ALA A 857 5.35 -35.21 -20.24
C ALA A 857 6.75 -34.79 -20.69
N PRO A 858 7.78 -35.64 -20.50
CA PRO A 858 9.08 -35.42 -21.11
C PRO A 858 8.95 -35.53 -22.63
N SER A 859 9.18 -34.42 -23.32
CA SER A 859 9.09 -34.33 -24.77
C SER A 859 10.33 -34.92 -25.43
N ARG A 860 11.53 -34.50 -24.98
CA ARG A 860 12.83 -34.86 -25.59
C ARG A 860 13.97 -34.77 -24.58
N MET A 861 15.05 -35.53 -24.80
CA MET A 861 16.33 -35.30 -24.14
C MET A 861 17.18 -34.31 -24.95
N ARG A 862 17.80 -33.33 -24.29
CA ARG A 862 18.75 -32.39 -24.92
C ARG A 862 20.03 -32.21 -24.09
N PRO A 863 21.19 -32.03 -24.74
CA PRO A 863 22.39 -31.57 -24.06
C PRO A 863 22.19 -30.16 -23.47
N ARG A 864 22.70 -29.89 -22.26
CA ARG A 864 22.65 -28.55 -21.61
C ARG A 864 23.25 -27.46 -22.50
N HIS A 865 24.35 -27.77 -23.19
CA HIS A 865 24.99 -26.85 -24.12
C HIS A 865 24.09 -26.51 -25.31
N ASP A 866 23.42 -27.49 -25.91
CA ASP A 866 22.56 -27.25 -27.07
C ASP A 866 21.29 -26.46 -26.70
N PHE A 867 20.77 -26.68 -25.49
CA PHE A 867 19.67 -25.88 -24.94
C PHE A 867 20.09 -24.41 -24.76
N THR A 868 21.23 -24.18 -24.12
CA THR A 868 21.74 -22.82 -23.85
C THR A 868 22.24 -22.11 -25.11
N ALA A 869 22.81 -22.83 -26.08
CA ALA A 869 23.20 -22.26 -27.38
C ALA A 869 21.98 -21.77 -28.16
N GLU A 870 20.87 -22.53 -28.13
CA GLU A 870 19.63 -22.07 -28.73
C GLU A 870 19.03 -20.87 -27.99
N LEU A 871 19.06 -20.90 -26.66
CA LEU A 871 18.61 -19.80 -25.81
C LEU A 871 19.38 -18.51 -26.12
N VAL A 872 20.72 -18.55 -26.17
CA VAL A 872 21.56 -17.40 -26.54
C VAL A 872 21.22 -16.91 -27.95
N ARG A 873 21.06 -17.83 -28.92
CA ARG A 873 20.68 -17.46 -30.30
C ARG A 873 19.34 -16.72 -30.34
N VAL A 874 18.34 -17.20 -29.60
CA VAL A 874 17.00 -16.58 -29.54
C VAL A 874 17.07 -15.20 -28.90
N VAL A 875 17.88 -15.03 -27.84
CA VAL A 875 18.05 -13.72 -27.19
C VAL A 875 18.79 -12.73 -28.09
N VAL A 876 19.82 -13.16 -28.83
CA VAL A 876 20.55 -12.29 -29.77
C VAL A 876 19.70 -11.87 -30.96
N THR A 877 18.87 -12.79 -31.49
CA THR A 877 18.08 -12.52 -32.70
C THR A 877 16.70 -11.95 -32.42
N GLU A 878 16.26 -11.95 -31.16
CA GLU A 878 14.90 -11.67 -30.67
C GLU A 878 13.77 -12.54 -31.26
N LYS A 879 14.09 -13.37 -32.26
CA LYS A 879 13.14 -14.24 -32.96
C LYS A 879 12.94 -15.53 -32.18
N GLY A 880 11.68 -15.81 -31.84
CA GLY A 880 11.31 -17.04 -31.13
C GLY A 880 11.41 -16.96 -29.61
N ARG A 881 11.51 -15.77 -29.01
CA ARG A 881 11.55 -15.56 -27.55
C ARG A 881 10.42 -16.27 -26.81
N ALA A 882 9.22 -16.30 -27.41
CA ALA A 882 8.05 -16.96 -26.84
C ALA A 882 8.21 -18.47 -26.62
N ALA A 883 9.20 -19.11 -27.27
CA ALA A 883 9.51 -20.53 -27.07
C ALA A 883 10.33 -20.79 -25.79
N PHE A 884 11.01 -19.78 -25.24
CA PHE A 884 11.95 -19.94 -24.11
C PHE A 884 11.55 -19.14 -22.88
N ALA A 885 10.73 -18.10 -23.05
CA ALA A 885 10.38 -17.18 -21.98
C ALA A 885 8.90 -16.77 -22.07
N PRO A 886 8.18 -16.67 -20.93
CA PRO A 886 6.86 -16.07 -20.90
C PRO A 886 6.92 -14.58 -21.25
N ALA A 887 5.79 -13.99 -21.67
CA ALA A 887 5.72 -12.61 -22.14
C ALA A 887 6.20 -11.56 -21.12
N HIS A 888 6.10 -11.87 -19.83
CA HIS A 888 6.49 -10.98 -18.73
C HIS A 888 7.90 -11.28 -18.17
N ALA A 889 8.63 -12.25 -18.72
CA ALA A 889 9.98 -12.56 -18.25
C ALA A 889 10.98 -11.46 -18.62
N THR A 890 11.79 -11.07 -17.63
CA THR A 890 12.77 -9.98 -17.72
C THR A 890 14.20 -10.49 -17.84
N TRP A 891 14.47 -11.76 -17.51
CA TRP A 891 15.79 -12.38 -17.69
C TRP A 891 16.33 -12.34 -19.13
N PRO A 892 15.52 -12.43 -20.21
CA PRO A 892 16.06 -12.38 -21.58
C PRO A 892 16.66 -11.01 -21.90
N ASP A 893 16.04 -9.93 -21.41
CA ASP A 893 16.51 -8.55 -21.63
C ASP A 893 17.85 -8.32 -20.89
N HIS A 894 17.98 -8.86 -19.67
CA HIS A 894 19.25 -8.84 -18.92
C HIS A 894 20.36 -9.61 -19.63
N LEU A 895 20.05 -10.80 -20.17
CA LEU A 895 21.03 -11.58 -20.93
C LEU A 895 21.42 -10.86 -22.23
N GLN A 896 20.47 -10.23 -22.91
CA GLN A 896 20.74 -9.46 -24.13
C GLN A 896 21.70 -8.30 -23.85
N ALA A 897 21.45 -7.53 -22.79
CA ALA A 897 22.33 -6.44 -22.36
C ALA A 897 23.72 -6.93 -21.97
N ALA A 898 23.82 -8.10 -21.33
CA ALA A 898 25.11 -8.73 -21.04
C ALA A 898 25.86 -9.14 -22.30
N LEU A 899 25.17 -9.78 -23.24
CA LEU A 899 25.74 -10.22 -24.51
C LEU A 899 26.32 -9.03 -25.30
N THR A 900 25.60 -7.91 -25.38
CA THR A 900 26.05 -6.70 -26.07
C THR A 900 27.20 -5.99 -25.37
N SER A 901 27.26 -6.05 -24.03
CA SER A 901 28.29 -5.41 -23.21
C SER A 901 29.57 -6.25 -23.04
N SER A 902 29.56 -7.52 -23.43
CA SER A 902 30.57 -8.52 -23.06
C SER A 902 31.95 -8.42 -23.72
N GLY A 903 32.31 -7.30 -24.36
CA GLY A 903 33.68 -7.02 -24.81
C GLY A 903 34.34 -8.06 -25.74
N GLY A 904 33.59 -8.96 -26.38
CA GLY A 904 34.11 -9.90 -27.38
C GLY A 904 33.97 -11.40 -27.08
N LEU A 905 33.21 -11.83 -26.06
CA LEU A 905 32.86 -13.24 -25.88
C LEU A 905 31.94 -13.72 -27.02
N LYS A 906 32.26 -14.87 -27.63
CA LYS A 906 31.45 -15.45 -28.70
C LYS A 906 30.16 -16.07 -28.13
N PRO A 907 29.05 -16.12 -28.89
CA PRO A 907 27.81 -16.76 -28.44
C PRO A 907 27.96 -18.18 -27.89
N ASN A 908 28.90 -18.98 -28.43
CA ASN A 908 29.20 -20.33 -27.93
C ASN A 908 29.89 -20.34 -26.55
N GLU A 909 30.68 -19.32 -26.23
CA GLU A 909 31.31 -19.18 -24.90
C GLU A 909 30.23 -18.86 -23.86
N TRP A 910 29.29 -17.97 -24.19
CA TRP A 910 28.11 -17.70 -23.37
C TRP A 910 27.23 -18.93 -23.17
N ALA A 911 26.99 -19.72 -24.21
CA ALA A 911 26.28 -20.99 -24.09
C ALA A 911 26.98 -21.95 -23.12
N SER A 912 28.32 -22.04 -23.18
CA SER A 912 29.10 -22.89 -22.28
C SER A 912 29.02 -22.44 -20.83
N VAL A 913 29.10 -21.13 -20.57
CA VAL A 913 28.97 -20.58 -19.21
C VAL A 913 27.57 -20.81 -18.65
N LEU A 914 26.52 -20.55 -19.44
CA LEU A 914 25.13 -20.81 -19.03
C LEU A 914 24.86 -22.30 -18.81
N ALA A 915 25.44 -23.19 -19.62
CA ALA A 915 25.29 -24.63 -19.45
C ALA A 915 25.90 -25.10 -18.12
N ARG A 916 27.07 -24.54 -17.76
CA ARG A 916 27.69 -24.77 -16.45
C ARG A 916 26.85 -24.16 -15.32
N GLY A 917 26.32 -22.96 -15.51
CA GLY A 917 25.43 -22.31 -14.55
C GLY A 917 24.18 -23.14 -14.25
N LEU A 918 23.53 -23.70 -15.28
CA LEU A 918 22.39 -24.61 -15.11
C LEU A 918 22.77 -25.87 -14.32
N LEU A 919 23.97 -26.43 -14.57
CA LEU A 919 24.46 -27.57 -13.82
C LEU A 919 24.69 -27.23 -12.34
N VAL A 920 25.37 -26.12 -12.05
CA VAL A 920 25.65 -25.63 -10.69
C VAL A 920 24.38 -25.23 -9.93
N ALA A 921 23.35 -24.77 -10.65
CA ALA A 921 22.04 -24.47 -10.09
C ALA A 921 21.14 -25.72 -9.91
N GLY A 922 21.63 -26.93 -10.25
CA GLY A 922 20.85 -28.17 -10.10
C GLY A 922 19.71 -28.31 -11.10
N VAL A 923 19.76 -27.63 -12.24
CA VAL A 923 18.73 -27.68 -13.27
C VAL A 923 18.94 -28.92 -14.15
N GLU A 924 18.02 -29.87 -14.05
CA GLU A 924 17.99 -31.13 -14.80
C GLU A 924 16.90 -31.17 -15.86
N TRP A 925 15.92 -30.26 -15.81
CA TRP A 925 14.87 -30.14 -16.81
C TRP A 925 14.41 -28.68 -16.94
N ALA A 926 13.76 -28.37 -18.07
CA ALA A 926 13.16 -27.07 -18.34
C ALA A 926 11.83 -27.25 -19.11
N PRO A 927 10.90 -26.27 -19.07
CA PRO A 927 9.73 -26.30 -19.94
C PRO A 927 10.12 -26.22 -21.42
N ASP A 928 9.37 -26.92 -22.28
CA ASP A 928 9.59 -26.99 -23.72
C ASP A 928 8.50 -26.25 -24.51
N ALA A 929 8.82 -25.92 -25.76
CA ALA A 929 7.95 -25.16 -26.65
C ALA A 929 7.13 -26.06 -27.57
N VAL A 930 5.84 -25.76 -27.70
CA VAL A 930 4.95 -26.35 -28.70
C VAL A 930 4.47 -25.25 -29.64
N ARG A 931 4.60 -25.47 -30.96
CA ARG A 931 4.24 -24.48 -31.99
C ARG A 931 4.87 -23.09 -31.73
N GLY A 932 6.12 -23.08 -31.25
CA GLY A 932 6.88 -21.85 -30.98
C GLY A 932 6.47 -21.10 -29.71
N ARG A 933 5.66 -21.68 -28.82
CA ARG A 933 5.28 -21.10 -27.52
C ARG A 933 5.64 -22.04 -26.38
N LEU A 934 6.20 -21.48 -25.31
CA LEU A 934 6.54 -22.19 -24.09
C LEU A 934 5.29 -22.82 -23.47
N THR A 935 5.39 -24.05 -22.99
CA THR A 935 4.28 -24.78 -22.36
C THR A 935 4.68 -25.33 -20.99
N SER A 936 3.72 -25.45 -20.08
CA SER A 936 3.96 -26.01 -18.75
C SER A 936 3.90 -27.54 -18.70
N THR A 937 3.33 -28.18 -19.72
CA THR A 937 3.09 -29.64 -19.74
C THR A 937 4.07 -30.42 -20.59
N ASN A 938 4.85 -29.78 -21.46
CA ASN A 938 5.97 -30.43 -22.13
C ASN A 938 7.25 -29.95 -21.50
N ILE A 939 8.14 -30.89 -21.21
CA ILE A 939 9.44 -30.60 -20.61
C ILE A 939 10.55 -31.21 -21.44
N VAL A 940 11.71 -30.58 -21.39
CA VAL A 940 12.96 -31.12 -21.92
C VAL A 940 13.82 -31.60 -20.76
N SER A 941 14.33 -32.83 -20.85
CA SER A 941 15.33 -33.33 -19.91
C SER A 941 16.72 -32.89 -20.36
N LEU A 942 17.44 -32.19 -19.49
CA LEU A 942 18.75 -31.64 -19.75
C LEU A 942 19.85 -32.60 -19.25
N ARG A 943 20.68 -33.09 -20.16
CA ARG A 943 21.79 -34.01 -19.86
C ARG A 943 23.14 -33.45 -20.32
N GLY A 944 24.22 -34.07 -19.86
CA GLY A 944 25.60 -33.73 -20.17
C GLY A 944 26.47 -33.77 -18.91
N ARG A 945 27.63 -34.43 -18.99
CA ARG A 945 28.67 -34.41 -17.95
C ARG A 945 29.37 -33.05 -17.93
N GLU A 946 30.16 -32.78 -16.87
CA GLU A 946 31.24 -31.81 -16.91
C GLU A 946 32.14 -32.11 -18.11
N GLY A 947 31.82 -31.58 -19.28
CA GLY A 947 32.82 -31.40 -20.30
C GLY A 947 33.76 -30.34 -19.76
N THR A 948 35.04 -30.66 -19.63
CA THR A 948 36.12 -29.66 -19.53
C THR A 948 36.12 -28.86 -20.84
N TYR A 949 35.14 -27.98 -21.00
CA TYR A 949 35.20 -26.92 -21.98
C TYR A 949 36.19 -25.91 -21.40
N ALA A 950 37.47 -26.13 -21.68
CA ALA A 950 38.47 -25.12 -21.42
C ALA A 950 38.07 -23.89 -22.24
N VAL A 951 37.62 -22.84 -21.55
CA VAL A 951 37.35 -21.53 -22.13
C VAL A 951 38.64 -20.72 -21.98
N ALA A 952 39.10 -20.10 -23.06
CA ALA A 952 40.31 -19.30 -23.00
C ALA A 952 40.11 -18.11 -22.05
N THR A 953 40.86 -18.10 -20.95
CA THR A 953 40.78 -17.13 -19.85
C THR A 953 41.51 -15.81 -20.11
N GLY A 954 42.32 -15.73 -21.17
CA GLY A 954 43.06 -14.52 -21.52
C GLY A 954 42.18 -13.41 -22.14
N PRO A 955 42.55 -12.12 -21.98
CA PRO A 955 41.87 -11.01 -22.65
C PRO A 955 41.80 -11.20 -24.18
N PRO A 956 40.73 -10.75 -24.86
CA PRO A 956 40.62 -10.81 -26.33
C PRO A 956 41.84 -10.18 -27.01
N GLY A 957 42.47 -10.90 -27.95
CA GLY A 957 43.67 -10.44 -28.66
C GLY A 957 45.00 -10.60 -27.91
N SER A 958 45.00 -11.12 -26.68
CA SER A 958 46.24 -11.38 -25.92
C SER A 958 46.95 -12.65 -26.38
N LEU A 959 48.28 -12.65 -26.32
CA LEU A 959 49.13 -13.84 -26.53
C LEU A 959 48.73 -15.01 -25.61
N ARG A 960 48.31 -14.70 -24.38
CA ARG A 960 47.81 -15.69 -23.41
C ARG A 960 46.52 -16.36 -23.89
N ARG A 961 45.59 -15.60 -24.49
CA ARG A 961 44.36 -16.15 -25.07
C ARG A 961 44.67 -16.98 -26.31
N ALA A 962 45.55 -16.49 -27.20
CA ALA A 962 45.95 -17.22 -28.41
C ALA A 962 46.62 -18.57 -28.09
N ALA A 963 47.48 -18.61 -27.05
CA ALA A 963 48.10 -19.84 -26.57
C ALA A 963 47.06 -20.82 -26.01
N GLN A 964 46.14 -20.33 -25.17
CA GLN A 964 45.06 -21.15 -24.61
C GLN A 964 44.11 -21.67 -25.71
N GLU A 965 43.73 -20.83 -26.67
CA GLU A 965 42.89 -21.23 -27.80
C GLU A 965 43.58 -22.28 -28.69
N ALA A 966 44.90 -22.19 -28.88
CA ALA A 966 45.69 -23.18 -29.60
C ALA A 966 45.74 -24.53 -28.86
N GLU A 967 45.91 -24.50 -27.54
CA GLU A 967 45.93 -25.67 -26.66
C GLU A 967 44.56 -26.37 -26.62
N ILE A 968 43.48 -25.61 -26.46
CA ILE A 968 42.10 -26.10 -26.54
C ILE A 968 41.83 -26.75 -27.91
N LYS A 969 42.31 -26.13 -29.00
CA LYS A 969 42.16 -26.67 -30.35
C LYS A 969 42.94 -27.97 -30.54
N HIS A 970 44.12 -28.10 -29.92
CA HIS A 970 44.94 -29.30 -29.94
C HIS A 970 44.29 -30.45 -29.16
N GLU A 971 43.79 -30.21 -27.95
CA GLU A 971 43.04 -31.20 -27.17
C GLU A 971 41.76 -31.65 -27.87
N LYS A 972 41.02 -30.73 -28.49
CA LYS A 972 39.80 -31.07 -29.24
C LYS A 972 40.11 -31.95 -30.45
N ALA A 973 41.23 -31.72 -31.14
CA ALA A 973 41.70 -32.57 -32.22
C ALA A 973 42.11 -33.97 -31.74
N LEU A 974 42.70 -34.09 -30.55
CA LEU A 974 43.02 -35.38 -29.91
C LEU A 974 41.75 -36.15 -29.51
N ASN A 975 40.77 -35.47 -28.91
CA ASN A 975 39.49 -36.06 -28.51
C ASN A 975 38.64 -36.51 -29.72
N ASP A 976 38.61 -35.71 -30.80
CA ASP A 976 37.93 -36.10 -32.05
C ASP A 976 38.61 -37.32 -32.71
N ARG A 977 39.92 -37.49 -32.52
CA ARG A 977 40.67 -38.66 -32.99
C ARG A 977 40.32 -39.91 -32.17
N ALA A 978 40.12 -39.78 -30.86
CA ALA A 978 39.68 -40.85 -29.96
C ALA A 978 38.19 -41.25 -30.18
N LEU A 979 37.31 -40.29 -30.44
CA LEU A 979 35.88 -40.53 -30.74
C LEU A 979 35.65 -41.21 -32.09
N ARG A 980 36.54 -41.00 -33.08
CA ARG A 980 36.51 -41.73 -34.36
C ARG A 980 36.88 -43.21 -34.22
N GLN A 981 37.61 -43.59 -33.17
CA GLN A 981 37.97 -44.99 -32.90
C GLN A 981 36.86 -45.78 -32.19
N THR A 982 35.95 -45.10 -31.44
CA THR A 982 34.89 -45.74 -30.65
C THR A 982 33.54 -45.90 -31.36
N ARG A 983 33.35 -45.32 -32.57
CA ARG A 983 32.08 -45.31 -33.33
C ARG A 983 31.77 -46.57 -34.17
N ARG A 984 32.27 -47.76 -33.80
CA ARG A 984 31.90 -49.04 -34.45
C ARG A 984 31.18 -49.99 -33.50
N ALA A 985 29.97 -49.63 -33.06
CA ALA A 985 29.06 -50.59 -32.45
C ALA A 985 27.63 -50.26 -32.90
N ILE A 986 26.99 -51.21 -33.59
CA ILE A 986 25.57 -51.16 -33.99
C ILE A 986 24.80 -51.98 -32.95
N ASN A 987 23.75 -51.38 -32.37
CA ASN A 987 22.88 -52.05 -31.40
C ASN A 987 21.65 -52.62 -32.14
N PHE A 988 21.47 -53.94 -32.09
CA PHE A 988 20.41 -54.66 -32.81
C PHE A 988 19.08 -54.76 -32.04
N SER A 989 19.00 -54.22 -30.82
CA SER A 989 17.77 -54.20 -30.00
C SER A 989 17.16 -55.58 -29.72
N ASP A 990 17.98 -56.63 -29.73
CA ASP A 990 17.62 -58.01 -29.36
C ASP A 990 18.52 -58.50 -28.22
N SER A 991 18.01 -59.40 -27.39
CA SER A 991 18.77 -59.98 -26.27
C SER A 991 19.79 -61.01 -26.77
N PHE A 992 21.04 -60.88 -26.33
CA PHE A 992 22.15 -61.79 -26.67
C PHE A 992 22.28 -62.92 -25.62
N PRO A 993 22.63 -64.16 -26.01
CA PRO A 993 22.84 -64.66 -27.37
C PRO A 993 21.54 -64.84 -28.16
N PHE A 994 21.59 -64.67 -29.49
CA PHE A 994 20.43 -64.78 -30.36
C PHE A 994 19.88 -66.22 -30.33
N THR A 995 18.62 -66.42 -29.96
CA THR A 995 17.94 -67.72 -30.08
C THR A 995 17.50 -68.06 -31.51
N ASN A 996 17.41 -67.05 -32.39
CA ASN A 996 17.28 -67.16 -33.84
C ASN A 996 17.94 -65.94 -34.49
N VAL A 997 18.62 -66.12 -35.63
CA VAL A 997 19.30 -65.01 -36.32
C VAL A 997 18.27 -64.02 -36.89
N PRO A 998 18.33 -62.72 -36.53
CA PRO A 998 17.37 -61.71 -37.01
C PRO A 998 17.31 -61.63 -38.54
N SER A 999 16.10 -61.54 -39.11
CA SER A 999 15.86 -61.51 -40.56
C SER A 999 16.56 -60.36 -41.28
N LEU A 1000 16.84 -59.26 -40.58
CA LEU A 1000 17.63 -58.14 -41.08
C LEU A 1000 19.07 -58.55 -41.45
N ILE A 1001 19.67 -59.46 -40.67
CA ILE A 1001 21.02 -59.98 -40.92
C ILE A 1001 20.99 -60.93 -42.12
N THR A 1002 20.02 -61.86 -42.16
CA THR A 1002 19.86 -62.82 -43.26
C THR A 1002 19.54 -62.13 -44.59
N ASN A 1003 18.67 -61.12 -44.58
CA ASN A 1003 18.34 -60.32 -45.76
C ASN A 1003 19.52 -59.44 -46.21
N GLY A 1004 20.32 -58.93 -45.27
CA GLY A 1004 21.55 -58.20 -45.56
C GLY A 1004 22.58 -59.06 -46.29
N PHE A 1005 22.77 -60.32 -45.87
CA PHE A 1005 23.66 -61.27 -46.56
C PHE A 1005 23.13 -61.66 -47.95
N LEU A 1006 21.81 -61.84 -48.12
CA LEU A 1006 21.21 -62.13 -49.42
C LEU A 1006 21.34 -60.95 -50.41
N GLN A 1007 21.15 -59.72 -49.94
CA GLN A 1007 21.39 -58.50 -50.74
C GLN A 1007 22.87 -58.34 -51.09
N ALA A 1008 23.78 -58.58 -50.15
CA ALA A 1008 25.21 -58.56 -50.45
C ALA A 1008 25.56 -59.61 -51.52
N LYS A 1009 25.04 -60.84 -51.41
CA LYS A 1009 25.26 -61.90 -52.40
C LYS A 1009 24.76 -61.53 -53.81
N ALA A 1010 23.65 -60.80 -53.91
CA ALA A 1010 23.11 -60.30 -55.18
C ALA A 1010 23.91 -59.12 -55.77
N ILE A 1011 24.52 -58.29 -54.93
CA ILE A 1011 25.35 -57.14 -55.36
C ILE A 1011 26.71 -57.63 -55.87
N PHE A 1012 27.31 -58.62 -55.21
CA PHE A 1012 28.64 -59.13 -55.56
C PHE A 1012 28.63 -60.11 -56.75
N SER A 1013 27.49 -60.74 -57.09
CA SER A 1013 27.36 -61.61 -58.28
C SER A 1013 27.35 -60.85 -59.60
N GLY A 1014 27.15 -59.53 -59.59
CA GLY A 1014 27.12 -58.69 -60.81
C GLY A 1014 28.43 -57.97 -61.14
N LYS A 1015 29.17 -57.46 -60.15
CA LYS A 1015 30.39 -56.63 -60.35
C LYS A 1015 31.38 -56.64 -59.17
N GLY A 1016 31.38 -57.66 -58.30
CA GLY A 1016 32.21 -57.71 -57.09
C GLY A 1016 33.40 -58.68 -57.15
N ASP A 1017 34.44 -58.41 -56.35
CA ASP A 1017 35.59 -59.32 -56.16
C ASP A 1017 35.17 -60.58 -55.38
N ALA A 1018 35.33 -61.75 -56.00
CA ALA A 1018 34.89 -63.04 -55.46
C ALA A 1018 35.55 -63.40 -54.11
N ARG A 1019 36.74 -62.86 -53.81
CA ARG A 1019 37.45 -63.14 -52.54
C ARG A 1019 36.78 -62.49 -51.33
N VAL A 1020 36.03 -61.41 -51.55
CA VAL A 1020 35.25 -60.71 -50.51
C VAL A 1020 33.94 -61.45 -50.23
N LEU A 1021 33.41 -62.19 -51.22
CA LEU A 1021 32.22 -63.01 -51.06
C LEU A 1021 32.50 -64.25 -50.18
N ASP A 1022 33.64 -64.92 -50.37
CA ASP A 1022 34.05 -66.08 -49.56
C ASP A 1022 34.25 -65.73 -48.08
N ASN A 1023 34.89 -64.59 -47.80
CA ASN A 1023 35.07 -64.13 -46.41
C ASN A 1023 33.74 -63.77 -45.71
N ASN A 1024 32.75 -63.28 -46.45
CA ASN A 1024 31.42 -62.99 -45.90
C ASN A 1024 30.56 -64.26 -45.71
N LEU A 1025 30.77 -65.31 -46.51
CA LEU A 1025 30.10 -66.60 -46.37
C LEU A 1025 30.66 -67.41 -45.19
N CYS A 1026 31.95 -67.31 -44.89
CA CYS A 1026 32.53 -67.84 -43.64
C CYS A 1026 31.89 -67.21 -42.39
N GLY A 1027 31.74 -65.88 -42.36
CA GLY A 1027 31.08 -65.19 -41.24
C GLY A 1027 29.59 -65.50 -41.09
N HIS A 1028 28.90 -65.89 -42.17
CA HIS A 1028 27.50 -66.37 -42.10
C HIS A 1028 27.40 -67.73 -41.41
N ASN A 1029 28.33 -68.65 -41.70
CA ASN A 1029 28.38 -69.98 -41.07
C ASN A 1029 28.82 -69.93 -39.60
N ASP A 1030 29.70 -68.98 -39.22
CA ASP A 1030 30.15 -68.81 -37.84
C ASP A 1030 29.05 -68.27 -36.91
N ILE A 1031 28.06 -67.54 -37.45
CA ILE A 1031 26.92 -67.01 -36.68
C ILE A 1031 25.82 -68.07 -36.44
N ILE A 1032 25.74 -69.10 -37.29
CA ILE A 1032 24.69 -70.14 -37.24
C ILE A 1032 25.12 -71.37 -36.40
N HIS A 1033 26.41 -71.53 -36.09
CA HIS A 1033 26.94 -72.74 -35.45
C HIS A 1033 27.59 -72.58 -34.05
N TYR A 1034 27.36 -71.46 -33.36
CA TYR A 1034 27.62 -71.42 -31.90
C TYR A 1034 26.35 -71.88 -31.15
N PRO A 1035 26.44 -72.90 -30.27
CA PRO A 1035 25.28 -73.35 -29.48
C PRO A 1035 24.80 -72.32 -28.47
#